data_AF-A0A662KAJ8-F1
#
_entry.id   AF-A0A662KAJ8-F1
#
_cell.length_a   1.000
_cell.length_b   1.000
_cell.length_c   1.000
_cell.angle_alpha   90.00
_cell.angle_beta   90.00
_cell.angle_gamma   90.00
#
_symmetry.space_group_name_H-M   'P 1'
#
loop_
_entity.id
_entity.type
_entity.pdbx_description
1 polymer ?
#
loop_
_entity_poly.entity_id
_entity_poly.type
_entity_poly.pdbx_seq_one_letter_code
_entity_poly.pdbx_strand_id
1 'polypeptide(L)'
;MLKSKEMEKIRPEQYLKREKPKERTEGIKIPEKEWKTLEIIAKRVSGDFGMKVKLGPPFLEEFNPLTGKKEKIPYSAFENIEDRSITFNPLFILENPEKAKRIAAHEGSHRAITRGEHEIGLPRKQITKLSSPEYIGFHSFRNIGLEDPRVNNWDTKKFPGLIELNKKVYDKQLKGENTQFIAPEVNLIISKLGRYPRYAEGASELLRFWHKGRYSKKLKPEIQKFLQRTQEYATKYQQTLPPTEGSLTEKEVIEKARECFETYHEDIWPEVKKLVEMDLKTEQSRQMLKDFKKIQKELDRKRKEMKEIKARGNTKKQEELQKEIEELEGQLDPFNGLPEDVKKELQEQIDKAIRETSEKLNKEIEEKQKQIEKAKERQEELDKEIKNLEEKLKEASGKEKEELEKQLQEKKTEKLAQEMKQKQSEQELKDIQNTLEQIQSGQEMPYPEDKLSEKTKQELEKLFQKLPHSKKEEYRQKAQKELEDFEDAVNKELEGKLNKDKPESHKERREREKAKREAAERTSEEKERMKKIQKELERIKREKMTEYEKIREDVAPLIDNLYYRLRKILVPEEWREEELGWPTGKQPDIARAMQAKKDISQKMKMWIRETEPSKKDYRFLHLIDLSDSMKGRKIKETLKGLIVITEAVDRIENFKSENLEIAQEIIGFSGGVLPEPVKDFKERFTRQTQGKLTKLLEMVGGSTNTYAGTLKALEDLKKNLGESGNFLLTFSDGEPNRDIKEELKKVLKNKEERKKIKVGLIWLGESESEKDLQKLVKEYGYDFGIVMPAIKPSSSREKNFAEKLADLLENIVKYPEKY
;
A
#
# COMPACT_ATOMS: atom_id res chain seq x y z
N MET A 1 -7.04 -1.96 39.76
CA MET A 1 -5.58 -2.07 39.58
C MET A 1 -5.29 -3.42 38.95
N LEU A 2 -4.95 -3.42 37.66
CA LEU A 2 -4.20 -4.44 36.90
C LEU A 2 -4.21 -3.92 35.45
N LYS A 3 -3.18 -3.16 35.09
CA LYS A 3 -3.01 -2.59 33.75
C LYS A 3 -2.10 -3.51 32.93
N SER A 4 -2.61 -3.84 31.75
CA SER A 4 -1.90 -4.40 30.60
C SER A 4 -0.60 -3.64 30.31
N LYS A 5 0.52 -4.37 30.18
CA LYS A 5 1.70 -3.86 29.49
C LYS A 5 1.71 -4.39 28.05
N GLU A 6 1.92 -3.44 27.17
CA GLU A 6 1.86 -3.50 25.71
C GLU A 6 2.75 -4.59 25.11
N MET A 7 2.17 -5.38 24.19
CA MET A 7 2.93 -6.04 23.15
C MET A 7 3.42 -4.96 22.18
N GLU A 8 4.69 -4.57 22.32
CA GLU A 8 5.37 -3.75 21.33
C GLU A 8 5.39 -4.49 19.99
N LYS A 9 4.84 -3.82 18.96
CA LYS A 9 4.87 -4.24 17.56
C LYS A 9 6.32 -4.40 17.11
N ILE A 10 6.76 -5.65 16.97
CA ILE A 10 8.04 -6.04 16.39
C ILE A 10 8.09 -5.50 14.95
N ARG A 11 9.01 -4.57 14.68
CA ARG A 11 9.23 -3.99 13.34
C ARG A 11 10.20 -4.86 12.55
N PRO A 12 10.05 -5.02 11.22
CA PRO A 12 10.96 -5.78 10.36
C PRO A 12 12.43 -5.30 10.38
N GLU A 13 12.66 -4.08 10.85
CA GLU A 13 13.97 -3.43 10.97
C GLU A 13 14.94 -4.09 11.98
N GLN A 14 14.47 -5.07 12.77
CA GLN A 14 15.29 -5.79 13.75
C GLN A 14 16.06 -7.00 13.18
N TYR A 15 15.87 -7.38 11.92
CA TYR A 15 16.55 -8.56 11.33
C TYR A 15 17.85 -8.27 10.56
N LEU A 16 18.27 -7.01 10.42
CA LEU A 16 19.48 -6.67 9.63
C LEU A 16 20.40 -5.64 10.29
N LYS A 17 20.28 -5.40 11.60
CA LYS A 17 21.36 -4.73 12.34
C LYS A 17 22.42 -5.76 12.70
N ARG A 18 23.33 -6.02 11.75
CA ARG A 18 24.68 -6.48 12.11
C ARG A 18 25.21 -5.46 13.11
N GLU A 19 25.36 -5.85 14.38
CA GLU A 19 26.01 -4.99 15.37
C GLU A 19 27.35 -4.56 14.77
N LYS A 20 27.65 -3.25 14.80
CA LYS A 20 28.97 -2.75 14.39
C LYS A 20 30.01 -3.53 15.20
N PRO A 21 30.85 -4.38 14.57
CA PRO A 21 31.90 -5.03 15.33
C PRO A 21 32.81 -3.92 15.84
N LYS A 22 32.98 -3.84 17.17
CA LYS A 22 34.07 -3.06 17.74
C LYS A 22 35.35 -3.55 17.05
N GLU A 23 36.14 -2.63 16.49
CA GLU A 23 37.47 -2.92 15.95
C GLU A 23 38.32 -3.57 17.06
N ARG A 24 38.26 -4.89 17.14
CA ARG A 24 39.17 -5.73 17.91
C ARG A 24 39.80 -6.65 16.90
N THR A 25 40.82 -6.14 16.24
CA THR A 25 41.82 -7.01 15.62
C THR A 25 42.46 -7.79 16.76
N GLU A 26 42.27 -9.11 16.80
CA GLU A 26 42.91 -10.01 17.77
C GLU A 26 44.44 -10.09 17.56
N GLY A 27 45.14 -8.96 17.63
CA GLY A 27 46.60 -8.88 17.48
C GLY A 27 47.17 -9.32 16.13
N ILE A 28 46.34 -9.63 15.12
CA ILE A 28 46.82 -10.02 13.79
C ILE A 28 47.40 -8.79 13.08
N LYS A 29 48.73 -8.77 12.90
CA LYS A 29 49.43 -7.71 12.18
C LYS A 29 49.45 -8.00 10.68
N ILE A 30 48.78 -7.15 9.91
CA ILE A 30 48.91 -7.15 8.45
C ILE A 30 50.20 -6.41 8.08
N PRO A 31 51.03 -6.93 7.15
CA PRO A 31 52.19 -6.21 6.68
C PRO A 31 51.80 -4.81 6.18
N GLU A 32 52.47 -3.76 6.67
CA GLU A 32 52.14 -2.37 6.33
C GLU A 32 52.09 -2.14 4.81
N LYS A 33 53.02 -2.78 4.08
CA LYS A 33 53.07 -2.76 2.62
C LYS A 33 51.76 -3.28 1.99
N GLU A 34 51.23 -4.40 2.46
CA GLU A 34 50.01 -5.01 1.91
C GLU A 34 48.79 -4.15 2.22
N TRP A 35 48.65 -3.69 3.47
CA TRP A 35 47.54 -2.83 3.88
C TRP A 35 47.52 -1.49 3.13
N LYS A 36 48.67 -0.81 3.07
CA LYS A 36 48.83 0.46 2.35
C LYS A 36 48.58 0.30 0.85
N THR A 37 48.94 -0.85 0.28
CA THR A 37 48.62 -1.17 -1.12
C THR A 37 47.11 -1.27 -1.34
N LEU A 38 46.36 -1.94 -0.45
CA LEU A 38 44.91 -2.02 -0.54
C LEU A 38 44.26 -0.63 -0.43
N GLU A 39 44.72 0.21 0.51
CA GLU A 39 44.24 1.59 0.64
C GLU A 39 44.50 2.42 -0.62
N ILE A 40 45.70 2.29 -1.21
CA ILE A 40 46.06 2.98 -2.44
C ILE A 40 45.20 2.50 -3.60
N ILE A 41 45.05 1.19 -3.80
CA ILE A 41 44.20 0.61 -4.85
C ILE A 41 42.77 1.14 -4.68
N ALA A 42 42.21 1.02 -3.48
CA ALA A 42 40.84 1.43 -3.22
C ALA A 42 40.61 2.92 -3.52
N LYS A 43 41.51 3.78 -3.04
CA LYS A 43 41.43 5.21 -3.26
C LYS A 43 41.67 5.61 -4.72
N ARG A 44 42.63 4.99 -5.40
CA ARG A 44 42.99 5.35 -6.77
C ARG A 44 42.00 4.81 -7.79
N VAL A 45 41.58 3.55 -7.65
CA VAL A 45 40.69 2.90 -8.61
C VAL A 45 39.27 3.43 -8.50
N SER A 46 38.77 3.65 -7.27
CA SER A 46 37.47 4.33 -7.11
C SER A 46 37.50 5.82 -7.45
N GLY A 47 38.67 6.39 -7.77
CA GLY A 47 38.83 7.82 -8.05
C GLY A 47 38.28 8.70 -6.93
N ASP A 48 37.53 9.73 -7.28
CA ASP A 48 36.91 10.67 -6.32
C ASP A 48 35.59 10.15 -5.72
N PHE A 49 35.21 8.89 -6.03
CA PHE A 49 33.94 8.32 -5.59
C PHE A 49 33.96 7.74 -4.16
N GLY A 50 35.13 7.74 -3.53
CA GLY A 50 35.32 7.70 -2.08
C GLY A 50 35.20 6.32 -1.44
N MET A 51 35.66 5.26 -2.12
CA MET A 51 35.71 3.93 -1.52
C MET A 51 36.75 3.87 -0.39
N LYS A 52 36.39 3.20 0.70
CA LYS A 52 37.28 2.96 1.85
C LYS A 52 37.55 1.46 2.01
N VAL A 53 38.72 1.10 2.52
CA VAL A 53 39.00 -0.26 3.00
C VAL A 53 39.07 -0.25 4.51
N LYS A 54 38.57 -1.33 5.12
CA LYS A 54 38.57 -1.54 6.57
C LYS A 54 39.03 -2.95 6.89
N LEU A 55 39.54 -3.13 8.11
CA LEU A 55 39.94 -4.42 8.62
C LEU A 55 38.87 -4.92 9.59
N GLY A 56 38.34 -6.10 9.32
CA GLY A 56 37.32 -6.73 10.16
C GLY A 56 37.92 -7.70 11.19
N PRO A 57 37.06 -8.34 12.00
CA PRO A 57 37.48 -9.42 12.89
C PRO A 57 37.85 -10.70 12.10
N PRO A 58 38.59 -11.65 12.67
CA PRO A 58 38.90 -12.93 11.98
C PRO A 58 37.67 -13.76 11.63
N PHE A 59 36.59 -13.62 12.42
CA PHE A 59 35.30 -14.29 12.22
C PHE A 59 34.17 -13.28 12.47
N LEU A 60 33.05 -13.45 11.76
CA LEU A 60 31.79 -12.83 12.18
C LEU A 60 31.13 -13.74 13.23
N GLU A 61 30.27 -13.16 14.07
CA GLU A 61 29.48 -13.93 15.04
C GLU A 61 28.00 -13.85 14.69
N GLU A 62 27.37 -15.01 14.46
CA GLU A 62 25.92 -15.10 14.28
C GLU A 62 25.30 -15.96 15.37
N PHE A 63 24.14 -15.55 15.89
CA PHE A 63 23.42 -16.32 16.89
C PHE A 63 22.69 -17.49 16.23
N ASN A 64 23.02 -18.70 16.62
CA ASN A 64 22.30 -19.89 16.18
C ASN A 64 21.18 -20.22 17.19
N PRO A 65 19.89 -20.04 16.81
CA PRO A 65 18.77 -20.27 17.71
C PRO A 65 18.58 -21.74 18.09
N LEU A 66 19.12 -22.69 17.31
CA LEU A 66 19.02 -24.13 17.59
C LEU A 66 20.03 -24.58 18.65
N THR A 67 21.22 -23.98 18.67
CA THR A 67 22.29 -24.33 19.62
C THR A 67 22.33 -23.39 20.82
N GLY A 68 21.63 -22.25 20.74
CA GLY A 68 21.63 -21.21 21.78
C GLY A 68 22.98 -20.50 21.93
N LYS A 69 23.88 -20.63 20.97
CA LYS A 69 25.26 -20.11 21.01
C LYS A 69 25.54 -19.21 19.81
N LYS A 70 26.49 -18.29 19.99
CA LYS A 70 27.10 -17.57 18.88
C LYS A 70 28.07 -18.48 18.15
N GLU A 71 27.92 -18.57 16.84
CA GLU A 71 28.77 -19.35 15.95
C GLU A 71 29.70 -18.43 15.15
N LYS A 72 30.95 -18.88 14.99
CA LYS A 72 31.96 -18.19 14.18
C LYS A 72 31.69 -18.44 12.71
N ILE A 73 31.45 -17.38 11.95
CA ILE A 73 31.18 -17.42 10.51
C ILE A 73 32.43 -16.94 9.75
N PRO A 74 33.01 -17.79 8.88
CA PRO A 74 34.13 -17.40 8.04
C PRO A 74 33.67 -16.45 6.93
N TYR A 75 34.54 -15.53 6.52
CA TYR A 75 34.27 -14.60 5.42
C TYR A 75 35.58 -14.11 4.80
N SER A 76 35.56 -13.73 3.52
CA SER A 76 36.73 -13.15 2.84
C SER A 76 36.75 -11.61 2.95
N ALA A 77 35.63 -10.99 2.58
CA ALA A 77 35.37 -9.56 2.71
C ALA A 77 33.85 -9.35 2.73
N PHE A 78 33.40 -8.19 3.22
CA PHE A 78 32.02 -7.74 3.08
C PHE A 78 31.95 -6.24 2.88
N GLU A 79 30.88 -5.79 2.23
CA GLU A 79 30.74 -4.42 1.77
C GLU A 79 29.68 -3.67 2.58
N ASN A 80 29.87 -2.36 2.69
CA ASN A 80 28.92 -1.44 3.30
C ASN A 80 28.63 -0.29 2.33
N ILE A 81 27.39 -0.25 1.85
CA ILE A 81 26.92 0.72 0.86
C ILE A 81 26.80 2.13 1.48
N GLU A 82 26.40 2.24 2.74
CA GLU A 82 26.14 3.53 3.40
C GLU A 82 27.42 4.35 3.54
N ASP A 83 28.51 3.72 3.97
CA ASP A 83 29.81 4.38 4.17
C ASP A 83 30.83 4.10 3.06
N ARG A 84 30.39 3.39 2.01
CA ARG A 84 31.16 3.05 0.80
C ARG A 84 32.47 2.33 1.15
N SER A 85 32.39 1.30 1.99
CA SER A 85 33.58 0.57 2.43
C SER A 85 33.54 -0.92 2.14
N ILE A 86 34.72 -1.49 1.92
CA ILE A 86 34.95 -2.94 1.89
C ILE A 86 35.74 -3.29 3.14
N THR A 87 35.19 -4.19 3.94
CA THR A 87 35.84 -4.70 5.14
C THR A 87 36.43 -6.06 4.82
N PHE A 88 37.76 -6.16 4.84
CA PHE A 88 38.48 -7.40 4.58
C PHE A 88 38.70 -8.19 5.86
N ASN A 89 38.64 -9.51 5.73
CA ASN A 89 39.11 -10.40 6.78
C ASN A 89 40.65 -10.37 6.84
N PRO A 90 41.26 -10.13 8.01
CA PRO A 90 42.71 -10.07 8.16
C PRO A 90 43.43 -11.34 7.70
N LEU A 91 42.89 -12.52 8.00
CA LEU A 91 43.50 -13.79 7.62
C LEU A 91 43.41 -14.04 6.11
N PHE A 92 42.32 -13.60 5.48
CA PHE A 92 42.17 -13.68 4.03
C PHE A 92 43.23 -12.84 3.29
N ILE A 93 43.56 -11.65 3.80
CA ILE A 93 44.64 -10.81 3.24
C ILE A 93 45.98 -11.54 3.32
N LEU A 94 46.27 -12.19 4.45
CA LEU A 94 47.54 -12.90 4.64
C LEU A 94 47.66 -14.13 3.73
N GLU A 95 46.58 -14.90 3.59
CA GLU A 95 46.60 -16.11 2.75
C GLU A 95 46.52 -15.81 1.25
N ASN A 96 45.80 -14.76 0.87
CA ASN A 96 45.49 -14.46 -0.54
C ASN A 96 45.67 -12.95 -0.86
N PRO A 97 46.87 -12.37 -0.67
CA PRO A 97 47.09 -10.93 -0.79
C PRO A 97 46.75 -10.40 -2.19
N GLU A 98 47.10 -11.14 -3.24
CA GLU A 98 46.79 -10.77 -4.63
C GLU A 98 45.27 -10.80 -4.92
N LYS A 99 44.53 -11.75 -4.31
CA LYS A 99 43.07 -11.82 -4.45
C LYS A 99 42.40 -10.66 -3.71
N ALA A 100 42.91 -10.28 -2.54
CA ALA A 100 42.43 -9.10 -1.81
C ALA A 100 42.64 -7.81 -2.62
N LYS A 101 43.83 -7.64 -3.24
CA LYS A 101 44.12 -6.51 -4.14
C LYS A 101 43.17 -6.46 -5.33
N ARG A 102 42.90 -7.61 -5.96
CA ARG A 102 41.96 -7.71 -7.09
C ARG A 102 40.52 -7.40 -6.69
N ILE A 103 40.05 -7.88 -5.53
CA ILE A 103 38.71 -7.52 -5.01
C ILE A 103 38.61 -6.02 -4.77
N ALA A 104 39.61 -5.42 -4.10
CA ALA A 104 39.63 -3.98 -3.86
C ALA A 104 39.63 -3.18 -5.18
N ALA A 105 40.39 -3.62 -6.18
CA ALA A 105 40.41 -2.99 -7.48
C ALA A 105 39.03 -3.11 -8.18
N HIS A 106 38.52 -4.33 -8.32
CA HIS A 106 37.30 -4.63 -9.05
C HIS A 106 36.06 -3.90 -8.49
N GLU A 107 35.85 -3.93 -7.17
CA GLU A 107 34.75 -3.19 -6.54
C GLU A 107 34.96 -1.67 -6.59
N GLY A 108 36.22 -1.22 -6.55
CA GLY A 108 36.58 0.18 -6.79
C GLY A 108 36.21 0.63 -8.20
N SER A 109 36.40 -0.23 -9.19
CA SER A 109 36.05 0.00 -10.60
C SER A 109 34.54 0.07 -10.78
N HIS A 110 33.79 -0.85 -10.19
CA HIS A 110 32.32 -0.75 -10.15
C HIS A 110 31.87 0.58 -9.57
N ARG A 111 32.43 0.97 -8.42
CA ARG A 111 32.12 2.27 -7.80
C ARG A 111 32.44 3.44 -8.73
N ALA A 112 33.51 3.34 -9.51
CA ALA A 112 33.94 4.38 -10.43
C ALA A 112 33.00 4.54 -11.62
N ILE A 113 32.56 3.44 -12.26
CA ILE A 113 31.92 3.51 -13.59
C ILE A 113 30.55 2.83 -13.74
N THR A 114 30.12 2.02 -12.77
CA THR A 114 28.81 1.37 -12.79
C THR A 114 27.79 2.30 -12.15
N ARG A 115 26.64 2.48 -12.81
CA ARG A 115 25.50 3.25 -12.28
C ARG A 115 24.22 2.46 -12.45
N GLY A 116 23.40 2.47 -11.40
CA GLY A 116 22.09 1.82 -11.40
C GLY A 116 21.08 2.58 -12.25
N GLU A 117 19.94 1.93 -12.50
CA GLU A 117 18.84 2.41 -13.33
C GLU A 117 18.27 3.75 -12.83
N HIS A 118 18.22 3.93 -11.52
CA HIS A 118 17.79 5.18 -10.90
C HIS A 118 18.81 6.31 -11.10
N GLU A 119 20.12 6.03 -10.97
CA GLU A 119 21.19 7.01 -11.15
C GLU A 119 21.28 7.53 -12.59
N ILE A 120 20.98 6.67 -13.57
CA ILE A 120 20.91 7.10 -14.99
C ILE A 120 19.61 7.85 -15.32
N GLY A 121 18.67 7.95 -14.38
CA GLY A 121 17.45 8.76 -14.51
C GLY A 121 16.22 8.02 -15.02
N LEU A 122 16.16 6.69 -14.90
CA LEU A 122 14.95 5.95 -15.27
C LEU A 122 13.79 6.22 -14.27
N PRO A 123 12.54 6.40 -14.74
CA PRO A 123 11.40 6.52 -13.86
C PRO A 123 11.17 5.28 -13.01
N ARG A 124 10.73 5.46 -11.76
CA ARG A 124 10.43 4.35 -10.81
C ARG A 124 9.53 3.25 -11.39
N LYS A 125 8.57 3.61 -12.26
CA LYS A 125 7.70 2.65 -12.94
C LYS A 125 8.47 1.73 -13.88
N GLN A 126 9.47 2.25 -14.60
CA GLN A 126 10.33 1.46 -15.48
C GLN A 126 11.26 0.58 -14.66
N ILE A 127 11.88 1.12 -13.62
CA ILE A 127 12.72 0.34 -12.68
C ILE A 127 11.95 -0.84 -12.09
N THR A 128 10.71 -0.59 -11.63
CA THR A 128 9.85 -1.66 -11.09
C THR A 128 9.51 -2.72 -12.16
N LYS A 129 9.42 -2.32 -13.44
CA LYS A 129 9.21 -3.24 -14.56
C LYS A 129 10.45 -4.11 -14.82
N LEU A 130 11.65 -3.57 -14.67
CA LEU A 130 12.90 -4.33 -14.81
C LEU A 130 13.08 -5.38 -13.70
N SER A 131 12.46 -5.19 -12.54
CA SER A 131 12.36 -6.20 -11.48
C SER A 131 11.11 -7.10 -11.59
N SER A 132 10.39 -7.04 -12.73
CA SER A 132 9.19 -7.85 -12.96
C SER A 132 9.53 -9.25 -13.49
N PRO A 133 8.61 -10.23 -13.43
CA PRO A 133 8.86 -11.56 -13.97
C PRO A 133 9.14 -11.58 -15.47
N GLU A 134 8.71 -10.54 -16.19
CA GLU A 134 8.98 -10.39 -17.63
C GLU A 134 10.48 -10.15 -17.90
N TYR A 135 11.22 -9.69 -16.89
CA TYR A 135 12.63 -9.32 -16.94
C TYR A 135 13.55 -10.28 -16.17
N ILE A 136 13.11 -11.52 -15.95
CA ILE A 136 13.97 -12.56 -15.37
C ILE A 136 15.23 -12.73 -16.21
N GLY A 137 16.39 -12.75 -15.56
CA GLY A 137 17.71 -12.85 -16.17
C GLY A 137 18.28 -11.50 -16.64
N PHE A 138 17.53 -10.39 -16.57
CA PHE A 138 17.98 -9.09 -17.07
C PHE A 138 19.23 -8.60 -16.35
N HIS A 139 19.27 -8.68 -15.02
CA HIS A 139 20.39 -8.13 -14.25
C HIS A 139 21.55 -9.13 -14.20
N SER A 140 21.26 -10.41 -13.97
CA SER A 140 22.30 -11.44 -13.87
C SER A 140 23.04 -11.64 -15.19
N PHE A 141 22.34 -11.62 -16.33
CA PHE A 141 22.99 -11.70 -17.64
C PHE A 141 23.98 -10.55 -17.84
N ARG A 142 23.54 -9.31 -17.57
CA ARG A 142 24.38 -8.11 -17.69
C ARG A 142 25.63 -8.23 -16.82
N ASN A 143 25.48 -8.63 -15.57
CA ASN A 143 26.59 -8.73 -14.62
C ASN A 143 27.60 -9.81 -15.06
N ILE A 144 27.13 -11.02 -15.42
CA ILE A 144 28.01 -12.13 -15.84
C ILE A 144 28.80 -11.78 -17.12
N GLY A 145 28.09 -11.34 -18.16
CA GLY A 145 28.62 -11.31 -19.52
C GLY A 145 29.19 -9.97 -19.96
N LEU A 146 28.81 -8.87 -19.31
CA LEU A 146 28.99 -7.52 -19.87
C LEU A 146 29.66 -6.55 -18.88
N GLU A 147 29.10 -6.37 -17.69
CA GLU A 147 29.56 -5.34 -16.75
C GLU A 147 30.90 -5.70 -16.12
N ASP A 148 31.11 -6.94 -15.69
CA ASP A 148 32.41 -7.43 -15.19
C ASP A 148 33.55 -7.21 -16.22
N PRO A 149 33.41 -7.63 -17.49
CA PRO A 149 34.35 -7.28 -18.55
C PRO A 149 34.58 -5.77 -18.72
N ARG A 150 33.50 -4.97 -18.68
CA ARG A 150 33.58 -3.52 -18.85
C ARG A 150 34.38 -2.85 -17.74
N VAL A 151 34.14 -3.22 -16.48
CA VAL A 151 34.90 -2.67 -15.33
C VAL A 151 36.36 -3.09 -15.39
N ASN A 152 36.65 -4.32 -15.81
CA ASN A 152 38.02 -4.80 -15.98
C ASN A 152 38.73 -4.17 -17.18
N ASN A 153 38.01 -3.84 -18.26
CA ASN A 153 38.57 -3.08 -19.38
C ASN A 153 38.97 -1.67 -18.93
N TRP A 154 38.11 -1.01 -18.15
CA TRP A 154 38.39 0.32 -17.64
C TRP A 154 39.57 0.33 -16.67
N ASP A 155 39.59 -0.60 -15.70
CA ASP A 155 40.60 -0.59 -14.65
C ASP A 155 41.99 -0.98 -15.17
N THR A 156 42.09 -1.91 -16.10
CA THR A 156 43.37 -2.28 -16.72
C THR A 156 43.86 -1.23 -17.70
N LYS A 157 42.95 -0.52 -18.38
CA LYS A 157 43.31 0.62 -19.24
C LYS A 157 43.81 1.81 -18.41
N LYS A 158 43.17 2.09 -17.28
CA LYS A 158 43.59 3.19 -16.37
C LYS A 158 44.81 2.80 -15.51
N PHE A 159 44.90 1.55 -15.11
CA PHE A 159 45.95 1.00 -14.24
C PHE A 159 46.51 -0.31 -14.82
N PRO A 160 47.50 -0.23 -15.74
CA PRO A 160 48.07 -1.42 -16.40
C PRO A 160 48.64 -2.47 -15.45
N GLY A 161 49.02 -2.10 -14.22
CA GLY A 161 49.46 -3.03 -13.18
C GLY A 161 48.41 -4.07 -12.75
N LEU A 162 47.13 -3.85 -13.07
CA LEU A 162 46.04 -4.77 -12.75
C LEU A 162 45.84 -5.89 -13.79
N ILE A 163 46.47 -5.78 -14.97
CA ILE A 163 46.30 -6.75 -16.08
C ILE A 163 46.59 -8.18 -15.61
N GLU A 164 47.72 -8.38 -14.95
CA GLU A 164 48.15 -9.72 -14.52
C GLU A 164 47.26 -10.30 -13.42
N LEU A 165 46.71 -9.43 -12.55
CA LEU A 165 45.76 -9.84 -11.50
C LEU A 165 44.45 -10.36 -12.10
N ASN A 166 43.88 -9.63 -13.07
CA ASN A 166 42.65 -10.02 -13.74
C ASN A 166 42.86 -11.28 -14.60
N LYS A 167 43.97 -11.32 -15.36
CA LYS A 167 44.31 -12.47 -16.22
C LYS A 167 44.39 -13.79 -15.46
N LYS A 168 45.10 -13.83 -14.33
CA LYS A 168 45.25 -15.05 -13.50
C LYS A 168 43.91 -15.62 -13.05
N VAL A 169 42.96 -14.75 -12.72
CA VAL A 169 41.62 -15.17 -12.25
C VAL A 169 40.81 -15.78 -13.39
N TYR A 170 40.68 -15.07 -14.51
CA TYR A 170 39.90 -15.56 -15.65
C TYR A 170 40.57 -16.75 -16.35
N ASP A 171 41.90 -16.85 -16.37
CA ASP A 171 42.60 -18.04 -16.86
C ASP A 171 42.28 -19.29 -16.03
N LYS A 172 42.17 -19.14 -14.71
CA LYS A 172 41.76 -20.23 -13.82
C LYS A 172 40.28 -20.57 -13.98
N GLN A 173 39.41 -19.56 -14.02
CA GLN A 173 37.95 -19.75 -14.09
C GLN A 173 37.47 -20.27 -15.46
N LEU A 174 38.16 -19.89 -16.55
CA LEU A 174 37.79 -20.28 -17.93
C LEU A 174 38.73 -21.34 -18.52
N LYS A 175 39.39 -22.14 -17.66
CA LYS A 175 40.35 -23.17 -18.08
C LYS A 175 39.69 -24.27 -18.91
N GLY A 176 38.45 -24.66 -18.58
CA GLY A 176 37.69 -25.67 -19.30
C GLY A 176 36.89 -25.10 -20.47
N GLU A 177 36.49 -25.98 -21.38
CA GLU A 177 35.44 -25.69 -22.37
C GLU A 177 34.07 -25.70 -21.68
N ASN A 178 33.13 -24.87 -22.14
CA ASN A 178 31.76 -24.73 -21.59
C ASN A 178 31.73 -24.48 -20.06
N THR A 179 32.81 -23.94 -19.49
CA THR A 179 32.87 -23.60 -18.07
C THR A 179 31.91 -22.46 -17.77
N GLN A 180 31.08 -22.67 -16.76
CA GLN A 180 30.07 -21.73 -16.31
C GLN A 180 30.74 -20.77 -15.33
N PHE A 181 30.55 -19.46 -15.54
CA PHE A 181 31.16 -18.44 -14.69
C PHE A 181 30.27 -18.16 -13.49
N ILE A 182 30.55 -18.81 -12.35
CA ILE A 182 29.67 -18.73 -11.19
C ILE A 182 30.39 -19.03 -9.89
N ALA A 183 29.89 -18.39 -8.83
CA ALA A 183 30.31 -18.64 -7.47
C ALA A 183 29.93 -20.08 -7.03
N PRO A 184 30.68 -20.68 -6.09
CA PRO A 184 30.37 -22.02 -5.55
C PRO A 184 28.92 -22.20 -5.09
N GLU A 185 28.32 -21.16 -4.53
CA GLU A 185 26.94 -21.12 -4.03
C GLU A 185 25.92 -21.39 -5.14
N VAL A 186 26.20 -20.93 -6.37
CA VAL A 186 25.32 -21.14 -7.52
C VAL A 186 25.48 -22.54 -8.11
N ASN A 187 26.65 -23.19 -7.94
CA ASN A 187 26.85 -24.58 -8.37
C ASN A 187 25.91 -25.56 -7.66
N LEU A 188 25.55 -25.28 -6.39
CA LEU A 188 24.58 -26.09 -5.66
C LEU A 188 23.19 -25.97 -6.26
N ILE A 189 22.78 -24.76 -6.66
CA ILE A 189 21.50 -24.53 -7.35
C ILE A 189 21.50 -25.30 -8.67
N ILE A 190 22.54 -25.19 -9.48
CA ILE A 190 22.67 -25.92 -10.75
C ILE A 190 22.60 -27.42 -10.57
N SER A 191 23.20 -27.95 -9.49
CA SER A 191 23.15 -29.38 -9.20
C SER A 191 21.71 -29.84 -8.94
N LYS A 192 20.87 -29.01 -8.32
CA LYS A 192 19.42 -29.27 -8.16
C LYS A 192 18.68 -29.16 -9.49
N LEU A 193 19.03 -28.18 -10.32
CA LEU A 193 18.37 -28.00 -11.63
C LEU A 193 18.76 -29.11 -12.62
N GLY A 194 19.97 -29.66 -12.50
CA GLY A 194 20.59 -30.60 -13.45
C GLY A 194 21.04 -29.94 -14.76
N ARG A 195 20.95 -28.61 -14.84
CA ARG A 195 21.29 -27.81 -16.02
C ARG A 195 21.69 -26.41 -15.61
N TYR A 196 22.43 -25.74 -16.49
CA TYR A 196 22.68 -24.31 -16.39
C TYR A 196 21.69 -23.57 -17.30
N PRO A 197 21.01 -22.52 -16.83
CA PRO A 197 20.12 -21.74 -17.67
C PRO A 197 20.84 -21.23 -18.92
N ARG A 198 20.18 -21.34 -20.08
CA ARG A 198 20.74 -20.96 -21.38
C ARG A 198 21.16 -19.51 -21.43
N TYR A 199 20.39 -18.61 -20.81
CA TYR A 199 20.77 -17.20 -20.78
C TYR A 199 22.11 -16.99 -20.06
N ALA A 200 22.36 -17.71 -18.96
CA ALA A 200 23.60 -17.65 -18.20
C ALA A 200 24.76 -18.34 -18.94
N GLU A 201 24.47 -19.40 -19.71
CA GLU A 201 25.41 -20.04 -20.64
C GLU A 201 25.87 -19.04 -21.71
N GLY A 202 24.93 -18.33 -22.34
CA GLY A 202 25.22 -17.27 -23.31
C GLY A 202 26.08 -16.16 -22.72
N ALA A 203 25.78 -15.70 -21.50
CA ALA A 203 26.58 -14.69 -20.82
C ALA A 203 28.02 -15.18 -20.53
N SER A 204 28.17 -16.42 -20.06
CA SER A 204 29.48 -17.03 -19.80
C SER A 204 30.33 -17.16 -21.08
N GLU A 205 29.70 -17.41 -22.23
CA GLU A 205 30.40 -17.49 -23.50
C GLU A 205 30.77 -16.12 -24.08
N LEU A 206 29.98 -15.06 -23.84
CA LEU A 206 30.41 -13.68 -24.13
C LEU A 206 31.62 -13.28 -23.27
N LEU A 207 31.61 -13.62 -21.98
CA LEU A 207 32.75 -13.42 -21.08
C LEU A 207 33.99 -14.21 -21.55
N ARG A 208 33.79 -15.45 -22.00
CA ARG A 208 34.86 -16.28 -22.58
C ARG A 208 35.45 -15.63 -23.82
N PHE A 209 34.60 -15.15 -24.73
CA PHE A 209 35.08 -14.48 -25.93
C PHE A 209 35.88 -13.22 -25.60
N TRP A 210 35.40 -12.41 -24.65
CA TRP A 210 36.14 -11.24 -24.16
C TRP A 210 37.55 -11.59 -23.66
N HIS A 211 37.69 -12.66 -22.87
CA HIS A 211 38.99 -13.04 -22.29
C HIS A 211 39.89 -13.87 -23.24
N LYS A 212 39.31 -14.77 -24.03
CA LYS A 212 40.03 -15.77 -24.85
C LYS A 212 40.03 -15.48 -26.35
N GLY A 213 39.21 -14.54 -26.83
CA GLY A 213 39.01 -14.26 -28.25
C GLY A 213 38.27 -15.37 -29.01
N ARG A 214 37.70 -16.35 -28.31
CA ARG A 214 36.97 -17.48 -28.91
C ARG A 214 35.91 -18.01 -27.95
N TYR A 215 34.87 -18.61 -28.51
CA TYR A 215 33.91 -19.39 -27.75
C TYR A 215 34.41 -20.82 -27.48
N SER A 216 33.64 -21.55 -26.70
CA SER A 216 33.77 -22.99 -26.57
C SER A 216 33.49 -23.72 -27.89
N LYS A 217 34.13 -24.86 -28.09
CA LYS A 217 34.08 -25.61 -29.37
C LYS A 217 32.73 -26.26 -29.64
N LYS A 218 32.02 -26.68 -28.58
CA LYS A 218 30.75 -27.42 -28.68
C LYS A 218 29.66 -26.64 -27.94
N LEU A 219 28.94 -25.82 -28.69
CA LEU A 219 27.84 -25.01 -28.22
C LEU A 219 26.51 -25.54 -28.74
N LYS A 220 25.44 -25.30 -27.96
CA LYS A 220 24.07 -25.57 -28.41
C LYS A 220 23.69 -24.65 -29.58
N PRO A 221 22.86 -25.09 -30.54
CA PRO A 221 22.47 -24.28 -31.69
C PRO A 221 21.84 -22.93 -31.30
N GLU A 222 21.01 -22.90 -30.26
CA GLU A 222 20.38 -21.68 -29.77
C GLU A 222 21.39 -20.70 -29.17
N ILE A 223 22.44 -21.19 -28.51
CA ILE A 223 23.53 -20.36 -27.97
C ILE A 223 24.39 -19.80 -29.10
N GLN A 224 24.72 -20.60 -30.12
CA GLN A 224 25.45 -20.12 -31.29
C GLN A 224 24.69 -18.99 -31.99
N LYS A 225 23.38 -19.18 -32.21
CA LYS A 225 22.51 -18.18 -32.83
C LYS A 225 22.39 -16.90 -31.98
N PHE A 226 22.32 -17.05 -30.66
CA PHE A 226 22.37 -15.92 -29.73
C PHE A 226 23.68 -15.13 -29.90
N LEU A 227 24.82 -15.80 -29.78
CA LEU A 227 26.15 -15.17 -29.85
C LEU A 227 26.38 -14.46 -31.20
N GLN A 228 25.97 -15.07 -32.31
CA GLN A 228 26.05 -14.45 -33.64
C GLN A 228 25.31 -13.11 -33.74
N ARG A 229 24.22 -12.93 -32.98
CA ARG A 229 23.40 -11.73 -33.01
C ARG A 229 23.83 -10.68 -32.00
N THR A 230 24.45 -11.09 -30.91
CA THR A 230 24.73 -10.19 -29.78
C THR A 230 26.21 -9.86 -29.59
N GLN A 231 27.14 -10.59 -30.21
CA GLN A 231 28.58 -10.39 -29.98
C GLN A 231 29.07 -8.96 -30.28
N GLU A 232 28.61 -8.35 -31.38
CA GLU A 232 29.00 -7.00 -31.74
C GLU A 232 28.54 -5.99 -30.67
N TYR A 233 27.27 -6.06 -30.27
CA TYR A 233 26.69 -5.21 -29.24
C TYR A 233 27.31 -5.46 -27.86
N ALA A 234 27.62 -6.72 -27.54
CA ALA A 234 28.33 -7.06 -26.31
C ALA A 234 29.74 -6.45 -26.30
N THR A 235 30.47 -6.53 -27.42
CA THR A 235 31.79 -5.91 -27.54
C THR A 235 31.69 -4.40 -27.43
N LYS A 236 30.70 -3.77 -28.07
CA LYS A 236 30.40 -2.34 -27.93
C LYS A 236 30.18 -1.97 -26.46
N TYR A 237 29.26 -2.65 -25.78
CA TYR A 237 28.98 -2.43 -24.36
C TYR A 237 30.24 -2.49 -23.50
N GLN A 238 31.04 -3.55 -23.67
CA GLN A 238 32.26 -3.78 -22.88
C GLN A 238 33.35 -2.73 -23.14
N GLN A 239 33.31 -2.06 -24.30
CA GLN A 239 34.23 -0.99 -24.70
C GLN A 239 33.67 0.42 -24.50
N THR A 240 32.40 0.56 -24.08
CA THR A 240 31.80 1.85 -23.71
C THR A 240 32.31 2.27 -22.33
N LEU A 241 33.47 2.92 -22.34
CA LEU A 241 34.20 3.35 -21.16
C LEU A 241 34.17 4.89 -21.02
N PRO A 242 34.07 5.43 -19.80
CA PRO A 242 34.37 6.83 -19.58
C PRO A 242 35.89 7.09 -19.73
N PRO A 243 36.31 8.36 -19.84
CA PRO A 243 37.73 8.71 -19.98
C PRO A 243 38.60 8.10 -18.89
N THR A 244 39.76 7.59 -19.29
CA THR A 244 40.77 7.03 -18.37
C THR A 244 41.81 8.06 -17.97
N GLU A 245 41.95 9.13 -18.75
CA GLU A 245 42.84 10.26 -18.49
C GLU A 245 42.16 11.26 -17.55
N GLY A 246 42.88 11.71 -16.52
CA GLY A 246 42.37 12.70 -15.56
C GLY A 246 41.35 12.18 -14.53
N SER A 247 40.72 13.14 -13.85
CA SER A 247 39.64 12.89 -12.88
C SER A 247 38.32 12.66 -13.61
N LEU A 248 37.58 11.62 -13.19
CA LEU A 248 36.26 11.30 -13.73
C LEU A 248 35.20 12.23 -13.15
N THR A 249 34.31 12.75 -14.00
CA THR A 249 33.11 13.46 -13.54
C THR A 249 31.90 12.53 -13.50
N GLU A 250 30.96 12.79 -12.59
CA GLU A 250 29.71 12.02 -12.50
C GLU A 250 28.89 12.09 -13.80
N LYS A 251 28.94 13.24 -14.51
CA LYS A 251 28.22 13.44 -15.76
C LYS A 251 28.70 12.48 -16.86
N GLU A 252 30.03 12.35 -17.03
CA GLU A 252 30.62 11.43 -18.02
C GLU A 252 30.29 9.97 -17.71
N VAL A 253 30.31 9.61 -16.42
CA VAL A 253 29.96 8.25 -15.98
C VAL A 253 28.49 7.94 -16.25
N ILE A 254 27.57 8.86 -15.93
CA ILE A 254 26.13 8.70 -16.20
C ILE A 254 25.87 8.62 -17.71
N GLU A 255 26.53 9.44 -18.52
CA GLU A 255 26.39 9.41 -19.99
C GLU A 255 26.77 8.03 -20.55
N LYS A 256 27.91 7.48 -20.14
CA LYS A 256 28.34 6.14 -20.59
C LYS A 256 27.47 5.02 -20.02
N ALA A 257 26.98 5.16 -18.79
CA ALA A 257 26.05 4.20 -18.21
C ALA A 257 24.70 4.18 -18.95
N ARG A 258 24.20 5.33 -19.44
CA ARG A 258 23.02 5.40 -20.31
C ARG A 258 23.23 4.69 -21.64
N GLU A 259 24.34 4.98 -22.31
CA GLU A 259 24.70 4.33 -23.58
C GLU A 259 24.80 2.80 -23.43
N CYS A 260 25.38 2.33 -22.32
CA CYS A 260 25.40 0.92 -21.95
C CYS A 260 23.99 0.36 -21.72
N PHE A 261 23.14 1.07 -20.96
CA PHE A 261 21.77 0.65 -20.70
C PHE A 261 20.97 0.52 -22.00
N GLU A 262 21.06 1.51 -22.89
CA GLU A 262 20.38 1.51 -24.19
C GLU A 262 20.86 0.33 -25.06
N THR A 263 22.18 0.17 -25.23
CA THR A 263 22.75 -0.96 -25.99
C THR A 263 22.31 -2.31 -25.42
N TYR A 264 22.27 -2.45 -24.09
CA TYR A 264 21.83 -3.69 -23.47
C TYR A 264 20.32 -3.91 -23.63
N HIS A 265 19.50 -2.91 -23.34
CA HIS A 265 18.04 -3.02 -23.33
C HIS A 265 17.45 -3.19 -24.74
N GLU A 266 18.01 -2.49 -25.73
CA GLU A 266 17.49 -2.48 -27.10
C GLU A 266 18.08 -3.60 -27.97
N ASP A 267 19.40 -3.86 -27.89
CA ASP A 267 20.08 -4.75 -28.85
C ASP A 267 20.34 -6.16 -28.29
N ILE A 268 20.60 -6.30 -26.99
CA ILE A 268 21.03 -7.58 -26.39
C ILE A 268 19.84 -8.28 -25.69
N TRP A 269 19.11 -7.55 -24.86
CA TRP A 269 18.04 -8.08 -24.02
C TRP A 269 16.94 -8.83 -24.80
N PRO A 270 16.49 -8.40 -25.99
CA PRO A 270 15.49 -9.16 -26.74
C PRO A 270 15.93 -10.58 -27.12
N GLU A 271 17.23 -10.80 -27.32
CA GLU A 271 17.78 -12.14 -27.57
C GLU A 271 17.99 -12.92 -26.26
N VAL A 272 18.34 -12.25 -25.16
CA VAL A 272 18.40 -12.85 -23.82
C VAL A 272 17.03 -13.36 -23.39
N LYS A 273 15.98 -12.55 -23.57
CA LYS A 273 14.60 -12.91 -23.24
C LYS A 273 14.15 -14.20 -23.94
N LYS A 274 14.58 -14.43 -25.18
CA LYS A 274 14.30 -15.70 -25.90
C LYS A 274 14.92 -16.90 -25.20
N LEU A 275 16.15 -16.78 -24.71
CA LEU A 275 16.81 -17.85 -23.95
C LEU A 275 16.10 -18.11 -22.61
N VAL A 276 15.68 -17.04 -21.92
CA VAL A 276 14.90 -17.12 -20.67
C VAL A 276 13.56 -17.81 -20.90
N GLU A 277 12.86 -17.49 -22.00
CA GLU A 277 11.60 -18.15 -22.37
C GLU A 277 11.79 -19.66 -22.63
N MET A 278 12.91 -20.04 -23.26
CA MET A 278 13.28 -21.46 -23.41
C MET A 278 13.54 -22.09 -22.05
N ASP A 279 14.28 -21.41 -21.17
CA ASP A 279 14.56 -21.87 -19.81
C ASP A 279 13.30 -22.04 -18.96
N LEU A 280 12.31 -21.16 -19.11
CA LEU A 280 11.01 -21.26 -18.42
C LEU A 280 10.23 -22.50 -18.88
N LYS A 281 10.23 -22.82 -20.17
CA LYS A 281 9.56 -24.03 -20.71
C LYS A 281 10.23 -25.31 -20.23
N THR A 282 11.56 -25.33 -20.24
CA THR A 282 12.34 -26.44 -19.68
C THR A 282 12.02 -26.64 -18.20
N GLU A 283 11.97 -25.55 -17.44
CA GLU A 283 11.67 -25.61 -16.02
C GLU A 283 10.23 -26.05 -15.74
N GLN A 284 9.26 -25.60 -16.53
CA GLN A 284 7.87 -26.09 -16.46
C GLN A 284 7.80 -27.61 -16.64
N SER A 285 8.53 -28.14 -17.63
CA SER A 285 8.62 -29.58 -17.87
C SER A 285 9.25 -30.30 -16.68
N ARG A 286 10.33 -29.76 -16.10
CA ARG A 286 10.94 -30.32 -14.88
C ARG A 286 9.96 -30.33 -13.71
N GLN A 287 9.25 -29.22 -13.45
CA GLN A 287 8.31 -29.13 -12.33
C GLN A 287 7.15 -30.11 -12.48
N MET A 288 6.64 -30.29 -13.70
CA MET A 288 5.63 -31.30 -14.03
C MET A 288 6.15 -32.72 -13.75
N LEU A 289 7.34 -33.06 -14.25
CA LEU A 289 7.94 -34.38 -14.02
C LEU A 289 8.26 -34.62 -12.55
N LYS A 290 8.67 -33.57 -11.82
CA LYS A 290 8.94 -33.59 -10.38
C LYS A 290 7.68 -33.94 -9.60
N ASP A 291 6.55 -33.34 -9.97
CA ASP A 291 5.25 -33.65 -9.38
C ASP A 291 4.86 -35.10 -9.69
N PHE A 292 4.93 -35.54 -10.95
CA PHE A 292 4.61 -36.92 -11.32
C PHE A 292 5.48 -37.96 -10.61
N LYS A 293 6.80 -37.73 -10.49
CA LYS A 293 7.69 -38.64 -9.76
C LYS A 293 7.34 -38.71 -8.27
N LYS A 294 6.91 -37.59 -7.68
CA LYS A 294 6.46 -37.54 -6.28
C LYS A 294 5.14 -38.31 -6.10
N ILE A 295 4.17 -38.09 -6.98
CA ILE A 295 2.89 -38.81 -6.98
C ILE A 295 3.13 -40.31 -7.17
N GLN A 296 4.01 -40.72 -8.09
CA GLN A 296 4.38 -42.12 -8.30
C GLN A 296 4.98 -42.77 -7.03
N LYS A 297 5.93 -42.09 -6.37
CA LYS A 297 6.50 -42.58 -5.10
C LYS A 297 5.43 -42.71 -4.00
N GLU A 298 4.53 -41.74 -3.92
CA GLU A 298 3.44 -41.77 -2.94
C GLU A 298 2.46 -42.91 -3.23
N LEU A 299 2.08 -43.10 -4.49
CA LEU A 299 1.25 -44.22 -4.94
C LEU A 299 1.87 -45.57 -4.59
N ASP A 300 3.17 -45.75 -4.83
CA ASP A 300 3.87 -46.99 -4.50
C ASP A 300 3.92 -47.25 -3.00
N ARG A 301 4.11 -46.20 -2.18
CA ARG A 301 4.03 -46.29 -0.71
C ARG A 301 2.63 -46.70 -0.26
N LYS A 302 1.59 -46.06 -0.79
CA LYS A 302 0.18 -46.32 -0.46
C LYS A 302 -0.24 -47.73 -0.89
N ARG A 303 0.24 -48.22 -2.04
CA ARG A 303 0.05 -49.61 -2.48
C ARG A 303 0.72 -50.63 -1.55
N LYS A 304 1.89 -50.31 -0.99
CA LYS A 304 2.54 -51.16 0.04
C LYS A 304 1.74 -51.15 1.35
N GLU A 305 1.34 -49.97 1.83
CA GLU A 305 0.48 -49.82 3.00
C GLU A 305 -0.85 -50.59 2.84
N MET A 306 -1.44 -50.57 1.65
CA MET A 306 -2.66 -51.31 1.33
C MET A 306 -2.48 -52.81 1.47
N LYS A 307 -1.32 -53.37 1.07
CA LYS A 307 -1.00 -54.79 1.27
C LYS A 307 -0.91 -55.14 2.76
N GLU A 308 -0.32 -54.27 3.58
CA GLU A 308 -0.20 -54.47 5.03
C GLU A 308 -1.55 -54.37 5.74
N ILE A 309 -2.39 -53.39 5.38
CA ILE A 309 -3.73 -53.23 5.96
C ILE A 309 -4.66 -54.36 5.51
N LYS A 310 -4.53 -54.87 4.27
CA LYS A 310 -5.20 -56.10 3.80
C LYS A 310 -4.84 -57.30 4.67
N ALA A 311 -3.57 -57.46 5.04
CA ALA A 311 -3.13 -58.53 5.93
C ALA A 311 -3.67 -58.41 7.37
N ARG A 312 -4.00 -57.19 7.84
CA ARG A 312 -4.54 -56.92 9.18
C ARG A 312 -6.07 -56.92 9.26
N GLY A 313 -6.79 -57.11 8.14
CA GLY A 313 -8.26 -57.23 8.13
C GLY A 313 -9.06 -55.97 8.45
N ASN A 314 -8.45 -54.77 8.41
CA ASN A 314 -9.15 -53.51 8.71
C ASN A 314 -9.83 -52.94 7.46
N THR A 315 -11.10 -53.29 7.24
CA THR A 315 -11.89 -52.93 6.04
C THR A 315 -12.12 -51.42 5.89
N LYS A 316 -12.36 -50.68 6.98
CA LYS A 316 -12.58 -49.23 6.91
C LYS A 316 -11.35 -48.48 6.39
N LYS A 317 -10.16 -48.81 6.91
CA LYS A 317 -8.91 -48.22 6.42
C LYS A 317 -8.55 -48.66 5.00
N GLN A 318 -8.99 -49.84 4.56
CA GLN A 318 -8.81 -50.27 3.18
C GLN A 318 -9.60 -49.40 2.22
N GLU A 319 -10.87 -49.08 2.52
CA GLU A 319 -11.70 -48.22 1.68
C GLU A 319 -11.15 -46.79 1.58
N GLU A 320 -10.71 -46.21 2.70
CA GLU A 320 -10.08 -44.89 2.72
C GLU A 320 -8.81 -44.88 1.86
N LEU A 321 -7.93 -45.86 2.03
CA LEU A 321 -6.68 -45.95 1.30
C LEU A 321 -6.87 -46.28 -0.20
N GLN A 322 -7.91 -47.05 -0.55
CA GLN A 322 -8.27 -47.34 -1.93
C GLN A 322 -8.70 -46.07 -2.68
N LYS A 323 -9.49 -45.20 -2.03
CA LYS A 323 -9.87 -43.90 -2.60
C LYS A 323 -8.65 -43.01 -2.85
N GLU A 324 -7.72 -42.96 -1.91
CA GLU A 324 -6.47 -42.20 -2.09
C GLU A 324 -5.63 -42.77 -3.26
N ILE A 325 -5.55 -44.09 -3.41
CA ILE A 325 -4.85 -44.75 -4.52
C ILE A 325 -5.50 -44.38 -5.86
N GLU A 326 -6.84 -44.45 -5.96
CA GLU A 326 -7.58 -44.10 -7.19
C GLU A 326 -7.40 -42.62 -7.56
N GLU A 327 -7.38 -41.73 -6.57
CA GLU A 327 -7.11 -40.30 -6.78
C GLU A 327 -5.69 -40.06 -7.34
N LEU A 328 -4.68 -40.73 -6.76
CA LEU A 328 -3.29 -40.63 -7.23
C LEU A 328 -3.11 -41.24 -8.63
N GLU A 329 -3.79 -42.35 -8.94
CA GLU A 329 -3.80 -42.96 -10.27
C GLU A 329 -4.43 -42.03 -11.31
N GLY A 330 -5.54 -41.37 -10.97
CA GLY A 330 -6.18 -40.37 -11.83
C GLY A 330 -5.27 -39.16 -12.12
N GLN A 331 -4.43 -38.73 -11.17
CA GLN A 331 -3.46 -37.66 -11.39
C GLN A 331 -2.28 -38.08 -12.29
N LEU A 332 -1.94 -39.37 -12.33
CA LEU A 332 -0.88 -39.92 -13.18
C LEU A 332 -1.35 -40.32 -14.58
N ASP A 333 -2.65 -40.46 -14.80
CA ASP A 333 -3.23 -40.86 -16.09
C ASP A 333 -2.68 -40.08 -17.30
N PRO A 334 -2.54 -38.73 -17.25
CA PRO A 334 -1.94 -37.98 -18.36
C PRO A 334 -0.50 -38.42 -18.66
N PHE A 335 0.31 -38.72 -17.64
CA PHE A 335 1.69 -39.19 -17.80
C PHE A 335 1.73 -40.65 -18.29
N ASN A 336 0.80 -41.48 -17.85
CA ASN A 336 0.64 -42.86 -18.33
C ASN A 336 0.22 -42.92 -19.81
N GLY A 337 -0.36 -41.86 -20.36
CA GLY A 337 -0.65 -41.72 -21.78
C GLY A 337 0.55 -41.45 -22.69
N LEU A 338 1.76 -41.23 -22.14
CA LEU A 338 2.97 -41.06 -22.96
C LEU A 338 3.36 -42.35 -23.70
N PRO A 339 3.94 -42.26 -24.90
CA PRO A 339 4.52 -43.43 -25.59
C PRO A 339 5.55 -44.16 -24.71
N GLU A 340 5.57 -45.49 -24.78
CA GLU A 340 6.40 -46.30 -23.89
C GLU A 340 7.91 -46.06 -24.11
N ASP A 341 8.30 -45.78 -25.36
CA ASP A 341 9.69 -45.42 -25.68
C ASP A 341 10.09 -44.06 -25.06
N VAL A 342 9.16 -43.09 -25.02
CA VAL A 342 9.36 -41.79 -24.38
C VAL A 342 9.47 -41.93 -22.86
N LYS A 343 8.58 -42.72 -22.23
CA LYS A 343 8.65 -42.99 -20.78
C LYS A 343 9.97 -43.65 -20.40
N LYS A 344 10.39 -44.65 -21.18
CA LYS A 344 11.65 -45.35 -20.97
C LYS A 344 12.84 -44.40 -21.08
N GLU A 345 12.90 -43.57 -22.13
CA GLU A 345 13.95 -42.56 -22.28
C GLU A 345 13.97 -41.58 -21.10
N LEU A 346 12.81 -41.06 -20.68
CA LEU A 346 12.71 -40.15 -19.54
C LEU A 346 13.24 -40.79 -18.26
N GLN A 347 12.79 -42.00 -17.95
CA GLN A 347 13.24 -42.73 -16.76
C GLN A 347 14.75 -42.96 -16.79
N GLU A 348 15.28 -43.46 -17.91
CA GLU A 348 16.71 -43.76 -18.08
C GLU A 348 17.57 -42.50 -17.95
N GLN A 349 17.20 -41.40 -18.63
CA GLN A 349 18.00 -40.16 -18.60
C GLN A 349 17.92 -39.46 -17.25
N ILE A 350 16.75 -39.41 -16.62
CA ILE A 350 16.59 -38.79 -15.29
C ILE A 350 17.35 -39.58 -14.23
N ASP A 351 17.21 -40.90 -14.20
CA ASP A 351 17.93 -41.73 -13.21
C ASP A 351 19.44 -41.69 -13.43
N LYS A 352 19.88 -41.66 -14.70
CA LYS A 352 21.28 -41.43 -15.03
C LYS A 352 21.77 -40.06 -14.53
N ALA A 353 21.00 -38.99 -14.71
CA ALA A 353 21.36 -37.66 -14.23
C ALA A 353 21.40 -37.57 -12.70
N ILE A 354 20.44 -38.20 -12.01
CA ILE A 354 20.44 -38.31 -10.54
C ILE A 354 21.70 -39.02 -10.07
N ARG A 355 22.05 -40.16 -10.69
CA ARG A 355 23.25 -40.93 -10.34
C ARG A 355 24.52 -40.13 -10.59
N GLU A 356 24.70 -39.56 -11.78
CA GLU A 356 25.88 -38.75 -12.13
C GLU A 356 26.05 -37.55 -11.18
N THR A 357 24.95 -36.87 -10.85
CA THR A 357 24.96 -35.73 -9.93
C THR A 357 25.29 -36.18 -8.50
N SER A 358 24.71 -37.30 -8.05
CA SER A 358 24.98 -37.86 -6.71
C SER A 358 26.43 -38.29 -6.57
N GLU A 359 27.00 -38.96 -7.58
CA GLU A 359 28.41 -39.35 -7.62
C GLU A 359 29.34 -38.13 -7.57
N LYS A 360 29.00 -37.05 -8.29
CA LYS A 360 29.76 -35.79 -8.25
C LYS A 360 29.73 -35.18 -6.85
N LEU A 361 28.54 -35.04 -6.25
CA LEU A 361 28.38 -34.46 -4.91
C LEU A 361 29.07 -35.33 -3.84
N ASN A 362 29.04 -36.65 -3.95
CA ASN A 362 29.77 -37.56 -3.05
C ASN A 362 31.28 -37.36 -3.14
N LYS A 363 31.84 -37.17 -4.34
CA LYS A 363 33.27 -36.85 -4.50
C LYS A 363 33.61 -35.50 -3.86
N GLU A 364 32.76 -34.49 -4.04
CA GLU A 364 32.94 -33.19 -3.38
C GLU A 364 32.85 -33.31 -1.84
N ILE A 365 31.95 -34.15 -1.31
CA ILE A 365 31.85 -34.47 0.13
C ILE A 365 33.17 -35.08 0.63
N GLU A 366 33.70 -36.09 -0.06
CA GLU A 366 34.96 -36.75 0.32
C GLU A 366 36.14 -35.76 0.30
N GLU A 367 36.22 -34.90 -0.72
CA GLU A 367 37.25 -33.86 -0.81
C GLU A 367 37.15 -32.85 0.33
N LYS A 368 35.94 -32.41 0.67
CA LYS A 368 35.69 -31.48 1.79
C LYS A 368 35.99 -32.10 3.14
N GLN A 369 35.64 -33.37 3.34
CA GLN A 369 36.00 -34.12 4.56
C GLN A 369 37.52 -34.21 4.73
N LYS A 370 38.26 -34.53 3.65
CA LYS A 370 39.74 -34.54 3.68
C LYS A 370 40.33 -33.15 3.97
N GLN A 371 39.72 -32.08 3.46
CA GLN A 371 40.15 -30.70 3.77
C GLN A 371 39.94 -30.36 5.25
N ILE A 372 38.79 -30.75 5.82
CA ILE A 372 38.47 -30.55 7.24
C ILE A 372 39.44 -31.33 8.13
N GLU A 373 39.71 -32.60 7.82
CA GLU A 373 40.63 -33.45 8.58
C GLU A 373 42.04 -32.89 8.58
N LYS A 374 42.59 -32.55 7.41
CA LYS A 374 43.92 -31.91 7.29
C LYS A 374 44.01 -30.60 8.06
N ALA A 375 42.95 -29.78 8.04
CA ALA A 375 42.93 -28.53 8.79
C ALA A 375 42.90 -28.77 10.31
N LYS A 376 42.26 -29.85 10.78
CA LYS A 376 42.25 -30.24 12.20
C LYS A 376 43.60 -30.79 12.65
N GLU A 377 44.20 -31.71 11.89
CA GLU A 377 45.53 -32.25 12.17
C GLU A 377 46.56 -31.12 12.27
N ARG A 378 46.54 -30.17 11.33
CA ARG A 378 47.44 -29.01 11.38
C ARG A 378 47.19 -28.11 12.59
N GLN A 379 45.94 -27.93 13.01
CA GLN A 379 45.64 -27.18 14.24
C GLN A 379 46.18 -27.87 15.49
N GLU A 380 46.10 -29.20 15.58
CA GLU A 380 46.67 -29.97 16.68
C GLU A 380 48.21 -29.91 16.73
N GLU A 381 48.86 -29.95 15.56
CA GLU A 381 50.31 -29.70 15.45
C GLU A 381 50.67 -28.30 15.94
N LEU A 382 49.94 -27.29 15.46
CA LEU A 382 50.14 -25.90 15.86
C LEU A 382 49.92 -25.69 17.36
N ASP A 383 48.98 -26.41 17.99
CA ASP A 383 48.78 -26.35 19.43
C ASP A 383 49.99 -26.87 20.22
N LYS A 384 50.64 -27.93 19.74
CA LYS A 384 51.89 -28.44 20.33
C LYS A 384 53.04 -27.44 20.13
N GLU A 385 53.17 -26.88 18.93
CA GLU A 385 54.18 -25.85 18.61
C GLU A 385 54.00 -24.59 19.48
N ILE A 386 52.77 -24.10 19.61
CA ILE A 386 52.40 -22.93 20.43
C ILE A 386 52.72 -23.19 21.89
N LYS A 387 52.33 -24.34 22.44
CA LYS A 387 52.61 -24.69 23.84
C LYS A 387 54.11 -24.72 24.14
N ASN A 388 54.91 -25.32 23.25
CA ASN A 388 56.37 -25.35 23.37
C ASN A 388 56.98 -23.94 23.32
N LEU A 389 56.50 -23.08 22.41
CA LEU A 389 56.93 -21.68 22.34
C LEU A 389 56.55 -20.91 23.62
N GLU A 390 55.35 -21.13 24.17
CA GLU A 390 54.92 -20.50 25.43
C GLU A 390 55.74 -20.95 26.63
N GLU A 391 56.21 -22.21 26.66
CA GLU A 391 57.13 -22.71 27.69
C GLU A 391 58.51 -22.05 27.56
N LYS A 392 59.10 -22.03 26.34
CA LYS A 392 60.38 -21.34 26.08
C LYS A 392 60.33 -19.85 26.40
N LEU A 393 59.19 -19.20 26.16
CA LEU A 393 59.01 -17.77 26.44
C LEU A 393 59.11 -17.43 27.93
N LYS A 394 58.76 -18.37 28.82
CA LYS A 394 58.87 -18.16 30.28
C LYS A 394 60.32 -18.04 30.75
N GLU A 395 61.25 -18.66 30.02
CA GLU A 395 62.67 -18.73 30.36
C GLU A 395 63.52 -17.71 29.59
N ALA A 396 62.98 -17.14 28.49
CA ALA A 396 63.70 -16.21 27.62
C ALA A 396 63.75 -14.76 28.16
N SER A 397 64.82 -14.04 27.83
CA SER A 397 64.98 -12.61 28.18
C SER A 397 65.61 -11.80 27.03
N GLY A 398 65.41 -10.48 27.03
CA GLY A 398 65.96 -9.59 26.02
C GLY A 398 65.46 -9.90 24.59
N LYS A 399 66.38 -9.87 23.61
CA LYS A 399 66.06 -10.07 22.18
C LYS A 399 65.51 -11.45 21.85
N GLU A 400 65.89 -12.49 22.59
CA GLU A 400 65.39 -13.84 22.40
C GLU A 400 63.90 -13.93 22.72
N LYS A 401 63.46 -13.22 23.77
CA LYS A 401 62.05 -13.12 24.14
C LYS A 401 61.23 -12.43 23.05
N GLU A 402 61.72 -11.34 22.48
CA GLU A 402 61.05 -10.61 21.39
C GLU A 402 60.86 -11.48 20.14
N GLU A 403 61.88 -12.26 19.76
CA GLU A 403 61.81 -13.16 18.60
C GLU A 403 60.86 -14.34 18.85
N LEU A 404 60.86 -14.93 20.06
CA LEU A 404 59.92 -15.98 20.44
C LEU A 404 58.47 -15.46 20.53
N GLU A 405 58.25 -14.23 21.00
CA GLU A 405 56.92 -13.59 20.99
C GLU A 405 56.40 -13.42 19.56
N LYS A 406 57.28 -13.06 18.62
CA LYS A 406 56.94 -12.93 17.20
C LYS A 406 56.57 -14.29 16.60
N GLN A 407 57.39 -15.32 16.81
CA GLN A 407 57.11 -16.68 16.33
C GLN A 407 55.81 -17.23 16.92
N LEU A 408 55.57 -16.99 18.22
CA LEU A 408 54.33 -17.37 18.89
C LEU A 408 53.11 -16.71 18.24
N GLN A 409 53.20 -15.43 17.93
CA GLN A 409 52.11 -14.70 17.27
C GLN A 409 51.87 -15.17 15.82
N GLU A 410 52.92 -15.50 15.08
CA GLU A 410 52.82 -16.09 13.74
C GLU A 410 52.09 -17.44 13.79
N LYS A 411 52.45 -18.31 14.75
CA LYS A 411 51.80 -19.61 14.93
C LYS A 411 50.35 -19.51 15.39
N LYS A 412 50.03 -18.57 16.28
CA LYS A 412 48.63 -18.27 16.67
C LYS A 412 47.81 -17.79 15.47
N THR A 413 48.39 -16.97 14.60
CA THR A 413 47.74 -16.49 13.37
C THR A 413 47.52 -17.65 12.37
N GLU A 414 48.52 -18.51 12.18
CA GLU A 414 48.42 -19.71 11.34
C GLU A 414 47.29 -20.63 11.85
N LYS A 415 47.17 -20.81 13.17
CA LYS A 415 46.10 -21.61 13.78
C LYS A 415 44.71 -21.05 13.46
N LEU A 416 44.50 -19.75 13.61
CA LEU A 416 43.23 -19.10 13.28
C LEU A 416 42.89 -19.23 11.78
N ALA A 417 43.91 -19.16 10.91
CA ALA A 417 43.74 -19.36 9.47
C ALA A 417 43.26 -20.79 9.14
N GLN A 418 43.83 -21.79 9.81
CA GLN A 418 43.37 -23.18 9.70
C GLN A 418 41.96 -23.38 10.26
N GLU A 419 41.62 -22.74 11.39
CA GLU A 419 40.25 -22.75 11.94
C GLU A 419 39.25 -22.17 10.94
N MET A 420 39.61 -21.08 10.23
CA MET A 420 38.77 -20.51 9.18
C MET A 420 38.56 -21.46 8.00
N LYS A 421 39.63 -22.05 7.48
CA LYS A 421 39.56 -23.05 6.40
C LYS A 421 38.68 -24.23 6.77
N GLN A 422 38.80 -24.70 8.01
CA GLN A 422 37.96 -25.76 8.55
C GLN A 422 36.49 -25.32 8.56
N LYS A 423 36.17 -24.17 9.16
CA LYS A 423 34.80 -23.66 9.27
C LYS A 423 34.15 -23.43 7.90
N GLN A 424 34.92 -22.89 6.95
CA GLN A 424 34.44 -22.70 5.59
C GLN A 424 34.12 -24.04 4.92
N SER A 425 35.01 -25.01 5.05
CA SER A 425 34.81 -26.36 4.50
C SER A 425 33.65 -27.10 5.17
N GLU A 426 33.43 -26.92 6.48
CA GLU A 426 32.29 -27.47 7.23
C GLU A 426 30.95 -26.90 6.73
N GLN A 427 30.90 -25.59 6.48
CA GLN A 427 29.70 -24.92 5.95
C GLN A 427 29.39 -25.41 4.54
N GLU A 428 30.38 -25.41 3.64
CA GLU A 428 30.22 -25.92 2.27
C GLU A 428 29.81 -27.41 2.26
N LEU A 429 30.41 -28.23 3.14
CA LEU A 429 30.05 -29.65 3.28
C LEU A 429 28.58 -29.83 3.66
N LYS A 430 28.08 -29.04 4.62
CA LYS A 430 26.68 -29.08 5.04
C LYS A 430 25.73 -28.74 3.89
N ASP A 431 26.06 -27.73 3.09
CA ASP A 431 25.23 -27.29 1.97
C ASP A 431 25.22 -28.31 0.81
N ILE A 432 26.36 -28.99 0.57
CA ILE A 432 26.47 -30.10 -0.38
C ILE A 432 25.64 -31.31 0.11
N GLN A 433 25.75 -31.69 1.39
CA GLN A 433 25.00 -32.80 1.98
C GLN A 433 23.49 -32.57 1.91
N ASN A 434 23.02 -31.37 2.29
CA ASN A 434 21.62 -30.98 2.17
C ASN A 434 21.11 -31.09 0.72
N THR A 435 21.94 -30.68 -0.25
CA THR A 435 21.59 -30.76 -1.67
C THR A 435 21.50 -32.21 -2.14
N LEU A 436 22.44 -33.06 -1.73
CA LEU A 436 22.42 -34.49 -2.03
C LEU A 436 21.18 -35.19 -1.45
N GLU A 437 20.84 -34.90 -0.19
CA GLU A 437 19.64 -35.45 0.47
C GLU A 437 18.35 -35.03 -0.25
N GLN A 438 18.26 -33.77 -0.68
CA GLN A 438 17.13 -33.27 -1.47
C GLN A 438 16.98 -34.03 -2.80
N ILE A 439 18.08 -34.32 -3.48
CA ILE A 439 18.07 -35.08 -4.74
C ILE A 439 17.69 -36.56 -4.49
N GLN A 440 18.29 -37.20 -3.49
CA GLN A 440 18.04 -38.63 -3.18
C GLN A 440 16.61 -38.88 -2.68
N SER A 441 16.09 -37.98 -1.84
CA SER A 441 14.68 -38.03 -1.40
C SER A 441 13.70 -37.80 -2.56
N GLY A 442 14.15 -37.18 -3.65
CA GLY A 442 13.32 -36.74 -4.78
C GLY A 442 12.58 -35.43 -4.50
N GLN A 443 12.97 -34.70 -3.45
CA GLN A 443 12.55 -33.31 -3.25
C GLN A 443 13.12 -32.41 -4.34
N GLU A 444 14.28 -32.72 -4.90
CA GLU A 444 14.82 -32.11 -6.11
C GLU A 444 15.09 -33.15 -7.19
N MET A 445 15.03 -32.72 -8.45
CA MET A 445 15.23 -33.59 -9.60
C MET A 445 16.10 -32.90 -10.65
N PRO A 446 17.38 -33.30 -10.77
CA PRO A 446 18.21 -32.89 -11.90
C PRO A 446 17.55 -33.29 -13.22
N TYR A 447 17.35 -32.33 -14.12
CA TYR A 447 16.65 -32.54 -15.40
C TYR A 447 17.58 -32.34 -16.61
N PRO A 448 18.03 -33.43 -17.25
CA PRO A 448 19.00 -33.37 -18.34
C PRO A 448 18.32 -33.18 -19.71
N GLU A 449 17.59 -32.09 -19.90
CA GLU A 449 16.82 -31.85 -21.13
C GLU A 449 17.65 -31.99 -22.42
N ASP A 450 18.91 -31.56 -22.40
CA ASP A 450 19.83 -31.64 -23.55
C ASP A 450 20.16 -33.08 -23.96
N LYS A 451 19.94 -34.06 -23.08
CA LYS A 451 20.14 -35.49 -23.35
C LYS A 451 18.87 -36.19 -23.86
N LEU A 452 17.73 -35.49 -23.87
CA LEU A 452 16.46 -36.03 -24.36
C LEU A 452 16.33 -35.85 -25.87
N SER A 453 15.73 -36.83 -26.54
CA SER A 453 15.37 -36.75 -27.94
C SER A 453 14.36 -35.63 -28.20
N GLU A 454 14.39 -35.06 -29.42
CA GLU A 454 13.39 -34.05 -29.83
C GLU A 454 11.97 -34.61 -29.78
N LYS A 455 11.79 -35.91 -30.08
CA LYS A 455 10.50 -36.59 -29.92
C LYS A 455 10.01 -36.51 -28.47
N THR A 456 10.87 -36.84 -27.51
CA THR A 456 10.53 -36.79 -26.08
C THR A 456 10.20 -35.38 -25.62
N LYS A 457 10.97 -34.37 -26.03
CA LYS A 457 10.66 -32.96 -25.72
C LYS A 457 9.28 -32.53 -26.27
N GLN A 458 8.95 -32.93 -27.51
CA GLN A 458 7.66 -32.62 -28.12
C GLN A 458 6.49 -33.31 -27.40
N GLU A 459 6.65 -34.57 -26.98
CA GLU A 459 5.61 -35.28 -26.21
C GLU A 459 5.42 -34.67 -24.81
N LEU A 460 6.48 -34.21 -24.15
CA LEU A 460 6.38 -33.47 -22.89
C LEU A 460 5.64 -32.14 -23.05
N GLU A 461 5.89 -31.40 -24.13
CA GLU A 461 5.15 -30.17 -24.42
C GLU A 461 3.66 -30.47 -24.67
N LYS A 462 3.33 -31.50 -25.46
CA LYS A 462 1.94 -31.94 -25.67
C LYS A 462 1.27 -32.33 -24.36
N LEU A 463 1.97 -33.05 -23.50
CA LEU A 463 1.49 -33.43 -22.17
C LEU A 463 1.19 -32.18 -21.33
N PHE A 464 2.14 -31.25 -21.27
CA PHE A 464 1.97 -29.99 -20.56
C PHE A 464 0.73 -29.23 -21.04
N GLN A 465 0.52 -29.13 -22.36
CA GLN A 465 -0.64 -28.42 -22.91
C GLN A 465 -1.99 -29.07 -22.58
N LYS A 466 -2.04 -30.41 -22.45
CA LYS A 466 -3.24 -31.16 -22.07
C LYS A 466 -3.63 -31.02 -20.60
N LEU A 467 -2.72 -30.54 -19.73
CA LEU A 467 -3.01 -30.35 -18.32
C LEU A 467 -4.11 -29.31 -18.08
N PRO A 468 -4.87 -29.44 -16.97
CA PRO A 468 -5.79 -28.41 -16.51
C PRO A 468 -5.10 -27.04 -16.39
N HIS A 469 -5.84 -25.96 -16.66
CA HIS A 469 -5.28 -24.61 -16.61
C HIS A 469 -4.64 -24.29 -15.25
N SER A 470 -5.27 -24.71 -14.14
CA SER A 470 -4.75 -24.54 -12.79
C SER A 470 -3.37 -25.18 -12.60
N LYS A 471 -3.16 -26.40 -13.11
CA LYS A 471 -1.88 -27.10 -13.03
C LYS A 471 -0.81 -26.48 -13.92
N LYS A 472 -1.17 -26.07 -15.14
CA LYS A 472 -0.25 -25.32 -16.01
C LYS A 472 0.23 -24.04 -15.34
N GLU A 473 -0.68 -23.31 -14.69
CA GLU A 473 -0.37 -22.07 -13.99
C GLU A 473 0.49 -22.32 -12.75
N GLU A 474 0.20 -23.37 -11.97
CA GLU A 474 1.02 -23.82 -10.85
C GLU A 474 2.48 -24.09 -11.29
N TYR A 475 2.67 -24.85 -12.37
CA TYR A 475 4.00 -25.18 -12.88
C TYR A 475 4.71 -23.96 -13.49
N ARG A 476 3.98 -23.04 -14.15
CA ARG A 476 4.53 -21.76 -14.61
C ARG A 476 5.05 -20.91 -13.46
N GLN A 477 4.28 -20.78 -12.39
CA GLN A 477 4.68 -20.01 -11.21
C GLN A 477 5.87 -20.63 -10.49
N LYS A 478 5.90 -21.97 -10.34
CA LYS A 478 7.06 -22.68 -9.79
C LYS A 478 8.30 -22.47 -10.66
N ALA A 479 8.15 -22.59 -11.98
CA ALA A 479 9.25 -22.41 -12.91
C ALA A 479 9.82 -20.99 -12.90
N GLN A 480 8.94 -19.99 -12.89
CA GLN A 480 9.30 -18.60 -12.74
C GLN A 480 10.08 -18.37 -11.44
N LYS A 481 9.56 -18.89 -10.32
CA LYS A 481 10.21 -18.77 -9.01
C LYS A 481 11.61 -19.37 -8.99
N GLU A 482 11.82 -20.55 -9.58
CA GLU A 482 13.15 -21.19 -9.61
C GLU A 482 14.17 -20.38 -10.41
N LEU A 483 13.77 -19.78 -11.54
CA LEU A 483 14.67 -18.91 -12.30
C LEU A 483 14.91 -17.57 -11.61
N GLU A 484 13.90 -17.01 -10.94
CA GLU A 484 14.05 -15.82 -10.08
C GLU A 484 15.02 -16.08 -8.92
N ASP A 485 14.88 -17.23 -8.23
CA ASP A 485 15.75 -17.60 -7.10
C ASP A 485 17.18 -17.88 -7.58
N PHE A 486 17.35 -18.45 -8.79
CA PHE A 486 18.66 -18.57 -9.43
C PHE A 486 19.26 -17.20 -9.77
N GLU A 487 18.49 -16.28 -10.36
CA GLU A 487 18.96 -14.92 -10.66
C GLU A 487 19.36 -14.16 -9.39
N ASP A 488 18.55 -14.22 -8.33
CA ASP A 488 18.84 -13.59 -7.04
C ASP A 488 20.18 -14.11 -6.47
N ALA A 489 20.42 -15.43 -6.56
CA ALA A 489 21.67 -16.03 -6.11
C ALA A 489 22.89 -15.58 -6.93
N VAL A 490 22.73 -15.43 -8.25
CA VAL A 490 23.80 -14.94 -9.13
C VAL A 490 24.09 -13.46 -8.87
N ASN A 491 23.05 -12.61 -8.79
CA ASN A 491 23.21 -11.18 -8.57
C ASN A 491 23.83 -10.86 -7.22
N LYS A 492 23.50 -11.62 -6.17
CA LYS A 492 24.13 -11.48 -4.86
C LYS A 492 25.66 -11.57 -4.91
N GLU A 493 26.20 -12.38 -5.81
CA GLU A 493 27.63 -12.63 -5.93
C GLU A 493 28.33 -11.71 -6.94
N LEU A 494 27.63 -11.29 -8.01
CA LEU A 494 28.24 -10.60 -9.16
C LEU A 494 27.86 -9.12 -9.31
N GLU A 495 26.80 -8.64 -8.66
CA GLU A 495 26.43 -7.24 -8.78
C GLU A 495 27.41 -6.33 -8.02
N GLY A 496 27.76 -5.17 -8.61
CA GLY A 496 28.64 -4.17 -8.00
C GLY A 496 28.20 -3.83 -6.57
N LYS A 497 29.00 -4.23 -5.58
CA LYS A 497 28.50 -4.39 -4.21
C LYS A 497 28.38 -3.08 -3.44
N LEU A 498 28.99 -2.01 -3.96
CA LEU A 498 29.04 -0.67 -3.38
C LEU A 498 28.09 0.34 -4.05
N ASN A 499 27.29 -0.08 -5.03
CA ASN A 499 26.31 0.79 -5.67
C ASN A 499 25.13 1.05 -4.73
N LYS A 500 24.63 2.30 -4.72
CA LYS A 500 23.53 2.72 -3.84
C LYS A 500 22.18 2.21 -4.32
N ASP A 501 21.96 2.26 -5.62
CA ASP A 501 20.72 1.80 -6.23
C ASP A 501 20.85 0.33 -6.62
N LYS A 502 20.75 -0.54 -5.62
CA LYS A 502 20.60 -1.98 -5.86
C LYS A 502 19.13 -2.28 -6.20
N PRO A 503 18.86 -3.05 -7.27
CA PRO A 503 17.52 -3.53 -7.55
C PRO A 503 17.04 -4.41 -6.38
N GLU A 504 15.76 -4.31 -6.08
CA GLU A 504 15.09 -5.21 -5.14
C GLU A 504 15.17 -6.64 -5.69
N SER A 505 15.57 -7.60 -4.85
CA SER A 505 15.58 -9.01 -5.26
C SER A 505 14.16 -9.52 -5.54
N HIS A 506 14.03 -10.55 -6.37
CA HIS A 506 12.72 -11.13 -6.68
C HIS A 506 12.05 -11.66 -5.41
N LYS A 507 12.83 -12.27 -4.49
CA LYS A 507 12.32 -12.71 -3.20
C LYS A 507 11.76 -11.58 -2.34
N GLU A 508 12.51 -10.49 -2.14
CA GLU A 508 12.05 -9.33 -1.36
C GLU A 508 10.77 -8.73 -1.95
N ARG A 509 10.72 -8.63 -3.30
CA ARG A 509 9.54 -8.13 -4.00
C ARG A 509 8.31 -8.98 -3.73
N ARG A 510 8.43 -10.32 -3.83
CA ARG A 510 7.30 -11.24 -3.57
C ARG A 510 6.80 -11.13 -2.13
N GLU A 511 7.72 -11.04 -1.16
CA GLU A 511 7.38 -10.83 0.25
C GLU A 511 6.64 -9.50 0.47
N ARG A 512 7.11 -8.42 -0.15
CA ARG A 512 6.45 -7.10 -0.12
C ARG A 512 5.07 -7.13 -0.76
N GLU A 513 4.92 -7.76 -1.93
CA GLU A 513 3.63 -7.88 -2.63
C GLU A 513 2.64 -8.71 -1.81
N LYS A 514 3.10 -9.80 -1.18
CA LYS A 514 2.30 -10.61 -0.25
C LYS A 514 1.84 -9.78 0.95
N ALA A 515 2.75 -9.05 1.60
CA ALA A 515 2.42 -8.17 2.72
C ALA A 515 1.40 -7.08 2.34
N LYS A 516 1.50 -6.52 1.12
CA LYS A 516 0.51 -5.56 0.61
C LYS A 516 -0.87 -6.18 0.39
N ARG A 517 -0.94 -7.41 -0.14
CA ARG A 517 -2.22 -8.13 -0.32
C ARG A 517 -2.87 -8.41 1.02
N GLU A 518 -2.11 -8.96 1.97
CA GLU A 518 -2.60 -9.25 3.33
C GLU A 518 -3.08 -7.96 4.05
N ALA A 519 -2.38 -6.84 3.87
CA ALA A 519 -2.80 -5.56 4.44
C ALA A 519 -4.10 -5.03 3.79
N ALA A 520 -4.26 -5.19 2.47
CA ALA A 520 -5.47 -4.79 1.75
C ALA A 520 -6.68 -5.64 2.16
N GLU A 521 -6.51 -6.95 2.33
CA GLU A 521 -7.53 -7.87 2.83
C GLU A 521 -8.00 -7.47 4.23
N ARG A 522 -7.06 -7.28 5.17
CA ARG A 522 -7.39 -6.79 6.53
C ARG A 522 -8.16 -5.47 6.51
N THR A 523 -7.76 -4.54 5.65
CA THR A 523 -8.46 -3.25 5.50
C THR A 523 -9.89 -3.43 4.97
N SER A 524 -10.10 -4.38 4.05
CA SER A 524 -11.42 -4.69 3.51
C SER A 524 -12.33 -5.32 4.56
N GLU A 525 -11.81 -6.28 5.31
CA GLU A 525 -12.52 -6.94 6.42
C GLU A 525 -12.94 -5.94 7.52
N GLU A 526 -12.03 -5.03 7.90
CA GLU A 526 -12.31 -3.97 8.86
C GLU A 526 -13.43 -3.03 8.36
N LYS A 527 -13.39 -2.62 7.09
CA LYS A 527 -14.45 -1.79 6.48
C LYS A 527 -15.80 -2.50 6.50
N GLU A 528 -15.85 -3.79 6.19
CA GLU A 528 -17.09 -4.55 6.20
C GLU A 528 -17.65 -4.70 7.61
N ARG A 529 -16.78 -4.95 8.60
CA ARG A 529 -17.14 -5.02 10.02
C ARG A 529 -17.70 -3.69 10.51
N MET A 530 -17.05 -2.57 10.20
CA MET A 530 -17.54 -1.23 10.56
C MET A 530 -18.91 -0.93 9.96
N LYS A 531 -19.15 -1.34 8.70
CA LYS A 531 -20.45 -1.18 8.03
C LYS A 531 -21.56 -1.98 8.72
N LYS A 532 -21.27 -3.19 9.22
CA LYS A 532 -22.23 -4.00 9.98
C LYS A 532 -22.58 -3.34 11.32
N ILE A 533 -21.56 -2.89 12.06
CA ILE A 533 -21.73 -2.18 13.34
C ILE A 533 -22.57 -0.91 13.15
N GLN A 534 -22.29 -0.11 12.11
CA GLN A 534 -23.02 1.12 11.83
C GLN A 534 -24.52 0.84 11.57
N LYS A 535 -24.84 -0.16 10.74
CA LYS A 535 -26.23 -0.56 10.48
C LYS A 535 -26.97 -0.99 11.74
N GLU A 536 -26.29 -1.72 12.63
CA GLU A 536 -26.90 -2.19 13.87
C GLU A 536 -27.16 -1.04 14.86
N LEU A 537 -26.21 -0.09 14.97
CA LEU A 537 -26.39 1.14 15.74
C LEU A 537 -27.57 1.99 15.22
N GLU A 538 -27.69 2.14 13.89
CA GLU A 538 -28.82 2.88 13.28
C GLU A 538 -30.17 2.22 13.57
N ARG A 539 -30.25 0.89 13.54
CA ARG A 539 -31.47 0.15 13.90
C ARG A 539 -31.87 0.39 15.36
N ILE A 540 -30.93 0.22 16.28
CA ILE A 540 -31.16 0.45 17.72
C ILE A 540 -31.59 1.90 17.99
N LYS A 541 -30.99 2.86 17.26
CA LYS A 541 -31.36 4.29 17.35
C LYS A 541 -32.82 4.50 16.94
N ARG A 542 -33.26 3.94 15.80
CA ARG A 542 -34.63 4.11 15.28
C ARG A 542 -35.71 3.44 16.14
N GLU A 543 -35.42 2.29 16.75
CA GLU A 543 -36.37 1.59 17.63
C GLU A 543 -36.70 2.39 18.91
N LYS A 544 -35.80 3.26 19.36
CA LYS A 544 -35.97 4.08 20.57
C LYS A 544 -36.56 5.46 20.33
N MET A 545 -36.75 5.89 19.07
CA MET A 545 -37.27 7.22 18.74
C MET A 545 -38.80 7.30 18.81
N THR A 546 -39.30 8.39 19.38
CA THR A 546 -40.70 8.80 19.29
C THR A 546 -41.08 9.20 17.85
N GLU A 547 -42.37 9.21 17.53
CA GLU A 547 -42.84 9.63 16.19
C GLU A 547 -42.43 11.08 15.87
N TYR A 548 -42.42 11.94 16.89
CA TYR A 548 -41.90 13.30 16.78
C TYR A 548 -40.42 13.32 16.35
N GLU A 549 -39.57 12.54 17.03
CA GLU A 549 -38.13 12.49 16.76
C GLU A 549 -37.82 11.94 15.37
N LYS A 550 -38.62 10.99 14.86
CA LYS A 550 -38.51 10.49 13.48
C LYS A 550 -38.82 11.58 12.46
N ILE A 551 -39.94 12.29 12.63
CA ILE A 551 -40.31 13.38 11.72
C ILE A 551 -39.31 14.53 11.80
N ARG A 552 -38.82 14.83 13.01
CA ARG A 552 -37.78 15.84 13.25
C ARG A 552 -36.46 15.47 12.57
N GLU A 553 -36.04 14.20 12.58
CA GLU A 553 -34.82 13.76 11.89
C GLU A 553 -34.86 14.10 10.39
N ASP A 554 -36.04 13.98 9.76
CA ASP A 554 -36.22 14.31 8.34
C ASP A 554 -36.14 15.83 8.06
N VAL A 555 -36.57 16.68 8.99
CA VAL A 555 -36.66 18.14 8.79
C VAL A 555 -35.64 18.96 9.58
N ALA A 556 -34.73 18.32 10.34
CA ALA A 556 -33.75 19.01 11.17
C ALA A 556 -32.91 20.05 10.42
N PRO A 557 -32.41 19.79 9.20
CA PRO A 557 -31.67 20.81 8.44
C PRO A 557 -32.50 22.04 8.10
N LEU A 558 -33.82 21.88 7.89
CA LEU A 558 -34.72 22.99 7.60
C LEU A 558 -34.99 23.84 8.84
N ILE A 559 -35.10 23.22 10.03
CA ILE A 559 -35.22 23.93 11.31
C ILE A 559 -34.00 24.82 11.52
N ASP A 560 -32.80 24.25 11.40
CA ASP A 560 -31.55 24.98 11.61
C ASP A 560 -31.41 26.11 10.59
N ASN A 561 -31.68 25.84 9.31
CA ASN A 561 -31.62 26.83 8.25
C ASN A 561 -32.60 28.00 8.49
N LEU A 562 -33.87 27.72 8.81
CA LEU A 562 -34.85 28.74 9.10
C LEU A 562 -34.47 29.55 10.35
N TYR A 563 -34.02 28.89 11.42
CA TYR A 563 -33.53 29.56 12.62
C TYR A 563 -32.43 30.57 12.31
N TYR A 564 -31.40 30.18 11.54
CA TYR A 564 -30.32 31.11 11.19
C TYR A 564 -30.80 32.27 10.29
N ARG A 565 -31.70 32.01 9.34
CA ARG A 565 -32.31 33.06 8.50
C ARG A 565 -33.12 34.05 9.33
N LEU A 566 -34.00 33.55 10.22
CA LEU A 566 -34.79 34.38 11.13
C LEU A 566 -33.90 35.14 12.11
N ARG A 567 -32.88 34.50 12.70
CA ARG A 567 -31.93 35.15 13.60
C ARG A 567 -31.26 36.34 12.91
N LYS A 568 -30.77 36.16 11.68
CA LYS A 568 -30.14 37.23 10.91
C LYS A 568 -31.06 38.43 10.69
N ILE A 569 -32.37 38.21 10.62
CA ILE A 569 -33.36 39.29 10.39
C ILE A 569 -33.82 39.89 11.71
N LEU A 570 -34.14 39.07 12.71
CA LEU A 570 -34.80 39.46 13.96
C LEU A 570 -33.83 39.92 15.04
N VAL A 571 -32.61 39.40 15.04
CA VAL A 571 -31.55 39.76 15.97
C VAL A 571 -30.50 40.55 15.17
N PRO A 572 -30.56 41.89 15.15
CA PRO A 572 -29.46 42.68 14.60
C PRO A 572 -28.17 42.30 15.35
N GLU A 573 -27.06 42.09 14.63
CA GLU A 573 -25.75 42.03 15.27
C GLU A 573 -25.55 43.31 16.08
N GLU A 574 -24.90 43.25 17.24
CA GLU A 574 -24.79 44.29 18.29
C GLU A 574 -24.22 45.66 17.83
N TRP A 575 -23.98 45.85 16.54
CA TRP A 575 -23.56 47.07 15.89
C TRP A 575 -24.76 48.00 15.69
N ARG A 576 -24.77 49.10 16.44
CA ARG A 576 -25.74 50.19 16.29
C ARG A 576 -25.69 50.69 14.85
N GLU A 577 -26.85 50.94 14.23
CA GLU A 577 -26.87 51.46 12.86
C GLU A 577 -26.24 52.86 12.83
N GLU A 578 -25.29 53.05 11.90
CA GLU A 578 -24.56 54.29 11.71
C GLU A 578 -25.31 55.18 10.70
N GLU A 579 -25.97 56.24 11.18
CA GLU A 579 -26.55 57.24 10.30
C GLU A 579 -25.51 58.32 9.93
N LEU A 580 -25.28 58.48 8.62
CA LEU A 580 -24.37 59.48 8.04
C LEU A 580 -25.10 60.80 7.80
N GLY A 581 -24.38 61.92 7.94
CA GLY A 581 -24.90 63.22 7.47
C GLY A 581 -25.40 64.16 8.54
N TRP A 582 -24.95 63.96 9.78
CA TRP A 582 -25.29 64.83 10.88
C TRP A 582 -24.24 65.94 11.10
N PRO A 583 -24.64 67.09 11.68
CA PRO A 583 -23.73 68.19 11.98
C PRO A 583 -22.87 67.94 13.22
N THR A 584 -23.21 66.94 14.04
CA THR A 584 -22.45 66.47 15.22
C THR A 584 -22.67 64.98 15.46
N GLY A 585 -21.69 64.26 16.01
CA GLY A 585 -21.76 62.81 16.27
C GLY A 585 -20.50 62.27 16.94
N LYS A 586 -20.41 60.94 17.10
CA LYS A 586 -19.30 60.30 17.82
C LYS A 586 -18.06 60.08 16.96
N GLN A 587 -18.23 59.88 15.66
CA GLN A 587 -17.14 59.74 14.70
C GLN A 587 -17.41 60.56 13.42
N PRO A 588 -16.35 61.10 12.77
CA PRO A 588 -16.49 61.77 11.48
C PRO A 588 -16.43 60.76 10.32
N ASP A 589 -17.33 60.90 9.34
CA ASP A 589 -17.21 60.28 8.02
C ASP A 589 -15.99 60.87 7.31
N ILE A 590 -14.94 60.05 7.19
CA ILE A 590 -13.62 60.46 6.71
C ILE A 590 -13.70 60.98 5.26
N ALA A 591 -14.57 60.40 4.41
CA ALA A 591 -14.72 60.84 3.03
C ALA A 591 -15.35 62.24 2.96
N ARG A 592 -16.40 62.50 3.76
CA ARG A 592 -17.02 63.82 3.86
C ARG A 592 -16.13 64.85 4.55
N ALA A 593 -15.36 64.45 5.55
CA ALA A 593 -14.37 65.31 6.20
C ALA A 593 -13.25 65.74 5.24
N MET A 594 -12.80 64.86 4.35
CA MET A 594 -11.85 65.21 3.28
C MET A 594 -12.47 66.15 2.23
N GLN A 595 -13.74 65.93 1.86
CA GLN A 595 -14.46 66.82 0.92
C GLN A 595 -14.78 68.18 1.54
N ALA A 596 -14.96 68.28 2.86
CA ALA A 596 -15.23 69.54 3.57
C ALA A 596 -14.09 70.57 3.45
N LYS A 597 -12.88 70.15 3.05
CA LYS A 597 -11.78 71.08 2.70
C LYS A 597 -12.02 71.84 1.39
N LYS A 598 -12.90 71.34 0.51
CA LYS A 598 -13.20 71.93 -0.81
C LYS A 598 -14.65 72.42 -0.95
N ASP A 599 -15.58 71.87 -0.17
CA ASP A 599 -16.99 72.31 -0.08
C ASP A 599 -17.44 72.42 1.39
N ILE A 600 -17.67 73.65 1.88
CA ILE A 600 -18.06 73.94 3.26
C ILE A 600 -19.43 73.33 3.61
N SER A 601 -20.31 73.09 2.65
CA SER A 601 -21.65 72.53 2.92
C SER A 601 -21.58 71.11 3.49
N GLN A 602 -20.52 70.36 3.18
CA GLN A 602 -20.26 69.03 3.73
C GLN A 602 -19.96 69.09 5.23
N LYS A 603 -19.55 70.24 5.78
CA LYS A 603 -19.23 70.43 7.20
C LYS A 603 -20.41 70.12 8.13
N MET A 604 -21.64 70.37 7.68
CA MET A 604 -22.86 70.07 8.44
C MET A 604 -23.33 68.62 8.32
N LYS A 605 -22.61 67.79 7.57
CA LYS A 605 -22.96 66.39 7.27
C LYS A 605 -21.80 65.43 7.55
N MET A 606 -20.79 65.87 8.31
CA MET A 606 -19.55 65.12 8.51
C MET A 606 -19.66 64.04 9.57
N TRP A 607 -20.71 64.03 10.40
CA TRP A 607 -20.72 63.17 11.58
C TRP A 607 -21.65 61.99 11.42
N ILE A 608 -21.24 60.90 12.06
CA ILE A 608 -21.95 59.64 12.18
C ILE A 608 -22.55 59.55 13.58
N ARG A 609 -23.83 59.18 13.66
CA ARG A 609 -24.53 58.87 14.92
C ARG A 609 -24.95 57.41 14.94
N GLU A 610 -24.88 56.82 16.12
CA GLU A 610 -25.39 55.47 16.39
C GLU A 610 -26.85 55.58 16.86
N THR A 611 -27.77 54.84 16.24
CA THR A 611 -29.18 54.72 16.67
C THR A 611 -29.45 53.37 17.33
N GLU A 612 -30.39 53.33 18.28
CA GLU A 612 -30.82 52.07 18.91
C GLU A 612 -31.71 51.26 17.95
N PRO A 613 -31.53 49.92 17.86
CA PRO A 613 -32.37 49.08 17.02
C PRO A 613 -33.85 49.16 17.43
N SER A 614 -34.76 49.30 16.46
CA SER A 614 -36.20 49.30 16.71
C SER A 614 -36.66 47.97 17.31
N LYS A 615 -37.50 48.00 18.35
CA LYS A 615 -38.13 46.81 18.95
C LYS A 615 -38.91 46.03 17.89
N LYS A 616 -38.64 44.73 17.77
CA LYS A 616 -39.34 43.79 16.89
C LYS A 616 -40.26 42.90 17.72
N ASP A 617 -41.56 43.07 17.55
CA ASP A 617 -42.58 42.38 18.33
C ASP A 617 -43.63 41.72 17.42
N TYR A 618 -43.49 40.41 17.20
CA TYR A 618 -44.30 39.64 16.25
C TYR A 618 -45.15 38.56 16.93
N ARG A 619 -46.38 38.36 16.45
CA ARG A 619 -47.30 37.31 16.92
C ARG A 619 -47.84 36.51 15.74
N PHE A 620 -47.68 35.19 15.82
CA PHE A 620 -48.14 34.24 14.81
C PHE A 620 -49.16 33.27 15.41
N LEU A 621 -50.38 33.27 14.90
CA LEU A 621 -51.37 32.25 15.24
C LEU A 621 -51.58 31.32 14.05
N HIS A 622 -51.25 30.05 14.22
CA HIS A 622 -51.41 29.01 13.21
C HIS A 622 -52.71 28.25 13.47
N LEU A 623 -53.71 28.48 12.61
CA LEU A 623 -55.01 27.82 12.67
C LEU A 623 -55.04 26.64 11.70
N ILE A 624 -55.12 25.42 12.23
CA ILE A 624 -54.94 24.17 11.49
C ILE A 624 -56.28 23.49 11.25
N ASP A 625 -56.62 23.27 9.99
CA ASP A 625 -57.77 22.47 9.60
C ASP A 625 -57.52 20.99 9.89
N LEU A 626 -58.45 20.38 10.63
CA LEU A 626 -58.47 18.97 11.02
C LEU A 626 -59.69 18.25 10.44
N SER A 627 -60.34 18.79 9.41
CA SER A 627 -61.45 18.14 8.71
C SER A 627 -61.01 16.91 7.92
N ASP A 628 -61.97 16.07 7.50
CA ASP A 628 -61.70 14.81 6.80
C ASP A 628 -60.84 14.96 5.53
N SER A 629 -60.89 16.12 4.85
CA SER A 629 -60.10 16.38 3.64
C SER A 629 -58.59 16.46 3.91
N MET A 630 -58.19 16.82 5.13
CA MET A 630 -56.79 16.92 5.56
C MET A 630 -56.13 15.57 5.86
N LYS A 631 -56.90 14.47 5.82
CA LYS A 631 -56.43 13.12 6.19
C LYS A 631 -55.31 12.61 5.28
N GLY A 632 -54.43 11.79 5.85
CA GLY A 632 -53.36 11.13 5.10
C GLY A 632 -52.10 11.99 4.97
N ARG A 633 -51.67 12.29 3.74
CA ARG A 633 -50.37 12.98 3.51
C ARG A 633 -50.42 14.48 3.81
N LYS A 634 -51.57 15.14 3.61
CA LYS A 634 -51.74 16.58 3.83
C LYS A 634 -51.42 16.98 5.27
N ILE A 635 -52.09 16.38 6.26
CA ILE A 635 -51.80 16.63 7.67
C ILE A 635 -50.35 16.26 8.07
N LYS A 636 -49.74 15.22 7.46
CA LYS A 636 -48.34 14.85 7.73
C LYS A 636 -47.36 15.91 7.24
N GLU A 637 -47.59 16.48 6.06
CA GLU A 637 -46.74 17.56 5.54
C GLU A 637 -47.01 18.88 6.27
N THR A 638 -48.26 19.18 6.64
CA THR A 638 -48.58 20.29 7.55
C THR A 638 -47.81 20.16 8.86
N LEU A 639 -47.82 18.97 9.46
CA LEU A 639 -47.11 18.68 10.70
C LEU A 639 -45.59 18.90 10.56
N LYS A 640 -44.97 18.44 9.47
CA LYS A 640 -43.54 18.72 9.18
C LYS A 640 -43.26 20.23 9.11
N GLY A 641 -44.09 20.97 8.38
CA GLY A 641 -43.97 22.43 8.29
C GLY A 641 -44.15 23.12 9.65
N LEU A 642 -45.13 22.68 10.44
CA LEU A 642 -45.36 23.18 11.80
C LEU A 642 -44.17 22.90 12.71
N ILE A 643 -43.57 21.71 12.66
CA ILE A 643 -42.35 21.39 13.42
C ILE A 643 -41.21 22.34 13.03
N VAL A 644 -41.03 22.58 11.72
CA VAL A 644 -39.98 23.48 11.21
C VAL A 644 -40.13 24.89 11.78
N ILE A 645 -41.30 25.51 11.61
CA ILE A 645 -41.52 26.88 12.10
C ILE A 645 -41.56 26.94 13.63
N THR A 646 -42.13 25.92 14.27
CA THR A 646 -42.34 25.95 15.73
C THR A 646 -41.01 25.86 16.46
N GLU A 647 -40.14 24.91 16.08
CA GLU A 647 -38.80 24.82 16.67
C GLU A 647 -37.94 26.03 16.32
N ALA A 648 -38.00 26.53 15.09
CA ALA A 648 -37.20 27.69 14.69
C ALA A 648 -37.60 28.94 15.48
N VAL A 649 -38.90 29.24 15.58
CA VAL A 649 -39.41 30.39 16.35
C VAL A 649 -39.19 30.20 17.84
N ASP A 650 -39.40 29.01 18.41
CA ASP A 650 -39.14 28.74 19.83
C ASP A 650 -37.65 28.99 20.17
N ARG A 651 -36.71 28.57 19.31
CA ARG A 651 -35.29 28.87 19.50
C ARG A 651 -34.97 30.37 19.43
N ILE A 652 -35.68 31.14 18.61
CA ILE A 652 -35.54 32.61 18.56
C ILE A 652 -36.16 33.25 19.80
N GLU A 653 -37.34 32.82 20.22
CA GLU A 653 -38.02 33.31 21.43
C GLU A 653 -37.18 33.03 22.69
N ASN A 654 -36.40 31.94 22.71
CA ASN A 654 -35.45 31.66 23.81
C ASN A 654 -34.29 32.66 23.89
N PHE A 655 -34.03 33.38 22.81
CA PHE A 655 -32.99 34.40 22.74
C PHE A 655 -33.47 35.64 23.51
N LYS A 656 -33.12 35.74 24.80
CA LYS A 656 -33.49 36.87 25.65
C LYS A 656 -32.85 38.16 25.13
N SER A 657 -33.62 38.98 24.44
CA SER A 657 -33.21 40.30 23.95
C SER A 657 -34.28 41.32 24.31
N GLU A 658 -33.87 42.48 24.80
CA GLU A 658 -34.79 43.56 25.21
C GLU A 658 -35.59 44.13 24.02
N ASN A 659 -35.06 43.98 22.80
CA ASN A 659 -35.63 44.55 21.58
C ASN A 659 -36.29 43.51 20.65
N LEU A 660 -36.48 42.27 21.11
CA LEU A 660 -37.12 41.20 20.32
C LEU A 660 -38.11 40.39 21.16
N GLU A 661 -39.36 40.37 20.73
CA GLU A 661 -40.39 39.50 21.26
C GLU A 661 -41.11 38.81 20.09
N ILE A 662 -40.99 37.49 19.99
CA ILE A 662 -41.69 36.71 18.97
C ILE A 662 -42.36 35.54 19.66
N ALA A 663 -43.67 35.38 19.47
CA ALA A 663 -44.42 34.29 20.06
C ALA A 663 -45.40 33.70 19.05
N GLN A 664 -45.73 32.43 19.25
CA GLN A 664 -46.66 31.72 18.39
C GLN A 664 -47.65 30.86 19.18
N GLU A 665 -48.86 30.76 18.65
CA GLU A 665 -49.93 29.89 19.14
C GLU A 665 -50.40 28.96 18.01
N ILE A 666 -50.76 27.73 18.35
CA ILE A 666 -51.23 26.71 17.40
C ILE A 666 -52.58 26.19 17.87
N ILE A 667 -53.60 26.33 17.03
CA ILE A 667 -54.98 25.91 17.31
C ILE A 667 -55.45 25.01 16.18
N GLY A 668 -56.13 23.91 16.51
CA GLY A 668 -56.81 23.06 15.54
C GLY A 668 -58.32 23.32 15.49
N PHE A 669 -58.93 23.14 14.33
CA PHE A 669 -60.39 23.20 14.17
C PHE A 669 -60.89 22.15 13.17
N SER A 670 -62.12 21.67 13.38
CA SER A 670 -62.90 20.91 12.39
C SER A 670 -64.36 21.36 12.48
N GLY A 671 -65.28 20.53 12.97
CA GLY A 671 -66.68 20.92 13.19
C GLY A 671 -66.85 21.96 14.30
N GLY A 672 -65.87 22.01 15.21
CA GLY A 672 -65.68 23.04 16.22
C GLY A 672 -64.19 23.34 16.43
N VAL A 673 -63.88 24.28 17.31
CA VAL A 673 -62.48 24.61 17.68
C VAL A 673 -62.04 23.72 18.81
N LEU A 674 -60.77 23.27 18.80
CA LEU A 674 -60.23 22.50 19.92
C LEU A 674 -60.37 23.30 21.23
N PRO A 675 -60.76 22.65 22.35
CA PRO A 675 -60.99 23.33 23.62
C PRO A 675 -59.72 23.91 24.24
N GLU A 676 -58.57 23.30 23.95
CA GLU A 676 -57.25 23.79 24.36
C GLU A 676 -56.35 23.96 23.11
N PRO A 677 -55.50 24.99 23.07
CA PRO A 677 -54.50 25.12 22.02
C PRO A 677 -53.46 23.99 22.11
N VAL A 678 -52.90 23.65 20.97
CA VAL A 678 -51.77 22.69 20.87
C VAL A 678 -50.53 23.28 21.52
N LYS A 679 -50.33 24.59 21.35
CA LYS A 679 -49.33 25.44 22.01
C LYS A 679 -49.93 26.83 22.21
N ASP A 680 -49.91 27.36 23.42
CA ASP A 680 -50.30 28.75 23.73
C ASP A 680 -49.13 29.75 23.47
N PHE A 681 -49.44 31.04 23.29
CA PHE A 681 -48.42 32.10 23.17
C PHE A 681 -47.42 32.12 24.34
N LYS A 682 -47.90 31.86 25.57
CA LYS A 682 -47.08 31.88 26.79
C LYS A 682 -46.38 30.54 27.07
N GLU A 683 -46.74 29.48 26.35
CA GLU A 683 -46.18 28.14 26.53
C GLU A 683 -44.92 27.95 25.69
N ARG A 684 -43.84 27.44 26.29
CA ARG A 684 -42.63 27.03 25.56
C ARG A 684 -42.85 25.72 24.81
N PHE A 685 -42.12 25.51 23.73
CA PHE A 685 -42.21 24.26 22.96
C PHE A 685 -41.47 23.11 23.67
N THR A 686 -42.21 22.31 24.44
CA THR A 686 -41.67 21.21 25.28
C THR A 686 -42.01 19.82 24.72
N ARG A 687 -41.51 18.75 25.35
CA ARG A 687 -41.90 17.36 25.01
C ARG A 687 -43.42 17.13 25.10
N GLN A 688 -44.11 17.81 26.00
CA GLN A 688 -45.57 17.72 26.10
C GLN A 688 -46.24 18.35 24.87
N THR A 689 -45.78 19.54 24.46
CA THR A 689 -46.24 20.25 23.26
C THR A 689 -45.92 19.46 21.98
N GLN A 690 -44.74 18.83 21.90
CA GLN A 690 -44.35 17.92 20.81
C GLN A 690 -45.33 16.75 20.69
N GLY A 691 -45.68 16.13 21.82
CA GLY A 691 -46.69 15.07 21.88
C GLY A 691 -48.07 15.53 21.41
N LYS A 692 -48.55 16.68 21.90
CA LYS A 692 -49.82 17.30 21.44
C LYS A 692 -49.81 17.56 19.93
N LEU A 693 -48.71 18.08 19.41
CA LEU A 693 -48.56 18.37 17.98
C LEU A 693 -48.61 17.09 17.13
N THR A 694 -47.98 15.99 17.56
CA THR A 694 -48.09 14.70 16.85
C THR A 694 -49.48 14.07 16.91
N LYS A 695 -50.24 14.31 17.99
CA LYS A 695 -51.63 13.82 18.13
C LYS A 695 -52.57 14.45 17.11
N LEU A 696 -52.22 15.57 16.49
CA LEU A 696 -53.02 16.14 15.39
C LEU A 696 -53.23 15.14 14.25
N LEU A 697 -52.29 14.21 14.01
CA LEU A 697 -52.43 13.15 13.01
C LEU A 697 -53.63 12.23 13.29
N GLU A 698 -53.99 12.04 14.56
CA GLU A 698 -55.06 11.16 15.02
C GLU A 698 -56.40 11.91 15.16
N MET A 699 -56.35 13.24 15.27
CA MET A 699 -57.52 14.11 15.51
C MET A 699 -58.23 14.56 14.23
N VAL A 700 -57.73 14.17 13.05
CA VAL A 700 -58.33 14.55 11.76
C VAL A 700 -59.65 13.80 11.53
N GLY A 701 -60.74 14.55 11.40
CA GLY A 701 -62.05 14.11 10.93
C GLY A 701 -63.18 15.12 11.13
N GLY A 702 -64.31 14.91 10.45
CA GLY A 702 -65.51 15.74 10.54
C GLY A 702 -65.57 16.91 9.53
N SER A 703 -66.56 17.80 9.72
CA SER A 703 -66.82 18.95 8.85
C SER A 703 -65.88 20.15 9.14
N THR A 704 -65.95 21.21 8.31
CA THR A 704 -65.04 22.37 8.39
C THR A 704 -65.75 23.66 8.81
N ASN A 705 -65.66 24.05 10.08
CA ASN A 705 -66.25 25.30 10.60
C ASN A 705 -65.20 26.42 10.70
N THR A 706 -64.76 26.90 9.53
CA THR A 706 -63.73 27.96 9.41
C THR A 706 -64.12 29.25 10.10
N TYR A 707 -65.42 29.58 10.17
CA TYR A 707 -65.92 30.77 10.86
C TYR A 707 -65.62 30.74 12.35
N ALA A 708 -66.03 29.67 13.05
CA ALA A 708 -65.77 29.51 14.48
C ALA A 708 -64.27 29.47 14.79
N GLY A 709 -63.48 28.76 13.97
CA GLY A 709 -62.02 28.73 14.08
C GLY A 709 -61.38 30.11 13.93
N THR A 710 -61.80 30.86 12.90
CA THR A 710 -61.28 32.21 12.63
C THR A 710 -61.65 33.20 13.73
N LEU A 711 -62.89 33.17 14.22
CA LEU A 711 -63.33 34.01 15.33
C LEU A 711 -62.51 33.77 16.59
N LYS A 712 -62.38 32.51 17.01
CA LYS A 712 -61.61 32.13 18.19
C LYS A 712 -60.14 32.56 18.05
N ALA A 713 -59.53 32.30 16.90
CA ALA A 713 -58.16 32.72 16.63
C ALA A 713 -57.99 34.26 16.67
N LEU A 714 -58.94 35.01 16.10
CA LEU A 714 -58.92 36.48 16.17
C LEU A 714 -59.08 36.98 17.61
N GLU A 715 -59.94 36.37 18.41
CA GLU A 715 -60.12 36.72 19.83
C GLU A 715 -58.85 36.48 20.65
N ASP A 716 -58.19 35.34 20.45
CA ASP A 716 -56.98 35.00 21.21
C ASP A 716 -55.77 35.83 20.77
N LEU A 717 -55.63 36.10 19.47
CA LEU A 717 -54.61 37.00 18.95
C LEU A 717 -54.83 38.46 19.41
N LYS A 718 -56.09 38.93 19.48
CA LYS A 718 -56.43 40.26 20.01
C LYS A 718 -56.02 40.47 21.47
N LYS A 719 -55.99 39.41 22.28
CA LYS A 719 -55.56 39.47 23.68
C LYS A 719 -54.04 39.58 23.82
N ASN A 720 -53.29 39.21 22.77
CA ASN A 720 -51.84 39.10 22.81
C ASN A 720 -51.17 39.80 21.62
N LEU A 721 -51.68 40.97 21.19
CA LEU A 721 -51.13 41.70 20.03
C LEU A 721 -49.69 42.17 20.27
N GLY A 722 -48.83 41.95 19.28
CA GLY A 722 -47.49 42.52 19.19
C GLY A 722 -47.48 43.87 18.47
N GLU A 723 -46.44 44.66 18.72
CA GLU A 723 -46.30 46.02 18.18
C GLU A 723 -45.89 46.04 16.69
N SER A 724 -45.04 45.10 16.24
CA SER A 724 -44.46 45.11 14.89
C SER A 724 -45.29 44.33 13.85
N GLY A 725 -46.03 43.30 14.26
CA GLY A 725 -46.89 42.58 13.32
C GLY A 725 -47.66 41.42 13.94
N ASN A 726 -48.91 41.27 13.51
CA ASN A 726 -49.84 40.25 14.02
C ASN A 726 -50.40 39.45 12.84
N PHE A 727 -50.13 38.15 12.80
CA PHE A 727 -50.45 37.30 11.67
C PHE A 727 -51.28 36.10 12.10
N LEU A 728 -52.45 35.93 11.47
CA LEU A 728 -53.27 34.72 11.55
C LEU A 728 -53.08 33.92 10.26
N LEU A 729 -52.49 32.73 10.35
CA LEU A 729 -52.25 31.84 9.22
C LEU A 729 -53.21 30.65 9.31
N THR A 730 -54.16 30.56 8.38
CA THR A 730 -55.10 29.45 8.29
C THR A 730 -54.59 28.40 7.31
N PHE A 731 -54.39 27.18 7.77
CA PHE A 731 -53.93 26.04 6.98
C PHE A 731 -55.11 25.14 6.65
N SER A 732 -55.56 25.12 5.40
CA SER A 732 -56.69 24.33 4.93
C SER A 732 -56.51 23.93 3.47
N ASP A 733 -57.26 22.92 3.01
CA ASP A 733 -57.24 22.42 1.63
C ASP A 733 -58.55 22.64 0.86
N GLY A 734 -59.52 23.38 1.45
CA GLY A 734 -60.88 23.51 0.91
C GLY A 734 -61.55 24.86 1.19
N GLU A 735 -62.67 25.12 0.47
CA GLU A 735 -63.50 26.31 0.69
C GLU A 735 -64.20 26.25 2.06
N PRO A 736 -64.37 27.39 2.76
CA PRO A 736 -65.22 27.43 3.94
C PRO A 736 -66.64 26.92 3.65
N ASN A 737 -67.26 26.24 4.63
CA ASN A 737 -68.64 25.75 4.48
C ASN A 737 -69.59 26.85 3.99
N ARG A 738 -70.47 26.51 3.03
CA ARG A 738 -71.37 27.47 2.36
C ARG A 738 -72.31 28.20 3.33
N ASP A 739 -72.71 27.53 4.41
CA ASP A 739 -73.71 28.02 5.36
C ASP A 739 -73.19 29.11 6.31
N ILE A 740 -71.86 29.29 6.38
CA ILE A 740 -71.17 30.29 7.24
C ILE A 740 -70.41 31.34 6.43
N LYS A 741 -70.69 31.40 5.13
CA LYS A 741 -69.92 32.14 4.13
C LYS A 741 -70.03 33.65 4.31
N GLU A 742 -71.24 34.16 4.56
CA GLU A 742 -71.46 35.60 4.73
C GLU A 742 -70.97 36.10 6.08
N GLU A 743 -71.06 35.29 7.14
CA GLU A 743 -70.53 35.62 8.46
C GLU A 743 -68.99 35.69 8.46
N LEU A 744 -68.32 34.72 7.83
CA LEU A 744 -66.86 34.73 7.69
C LEU A 744 -66.39 35.93 6.86
N LYS A 745 -67.08 36.22 5.75
CA LYS A 745 -66.80 37.37 4.89
C LYS A 745 -66.99 38.70 5.62
N LYS A 746 -68.00 38.82 6.50
CA LYS A 746 -68.21 40.01 7.34
C LYS A 746 -67.02 40.23 8.28
N VAL A 747 -66.56 39.18 8.96
CA VAL A 747 -65.43 39.24 9.90
C VAL A 747 -64.11 39.56 9.19
N LEU A 748 -63.85 38.93 8.04
CA LEU A 748 -62.60 39.14 7.32
C LEU A 748 -62.54 40.48 6.59
N LYS A 749 -63.65 40.99 6.03
CA LYS A 749 -63.67 42.32 5.36
C LYS A 749 -63.68 43.49 6.34
N ASN A 750 -64.15 43.30 7.57
CA ASN A 750 -64.18 44.37 8.56
C ASN A 750 -62.78 44.61 9.14
N LYS A 751 -62.02 45.53 8.52
CA LYS A 751 -60.66 45.89 8.95
C LYS A 751 -60.60 46.50 10.35
N GLU A 752 -61.65 47.19 10.79
CA GLU A 752 -61.71 47.77 12.14
C GLU A 752 -61.84 46.67 13.20
N GLU A 753 -62.65 45.63 12.93
CA GLU A 753 -62.79 44.47 13.81
C GLU A 753 -61.48 43.66 13.92
N ARG A 754 -60.57 43.71 12.94
CA ARG A 754 -59.31 42.95 12.94
C ARG A 754 -58.15 43.62 13.68
N LYS A 755 -58.28 44.87 14.17
CA LYS A 755 -57.26 45.58 15.01
C LYS A 755 -55.78 45.36 14.59
N LYS A 756 -55.44 45.65 13.33
CA LYS A 756 -54.07 45.48 12.75
C LYS A 756 -53.58 44.03 12.62
N ILE A 757 -54.47 43.03 12.64
CA ILE A 757 -54.15 41.63 12.31
C ILE A 757 -54.23 41.41 10.80
N LYS A 758 -53.19 40.78 10.24
CA LYS A 758 -53.14 40.32 8.85
C LYS A 758 -53.51 38.84 8.80
N VAL A 759 -54.47 38.47 7.97
CA VAL A 759 -55.02 37.13 7.87
C VAL A 759 -54.64 36.50 6.53
N GLY A 760 -53.86 35.41 6.59
CA GLY A 760 -53.38 34.67 5.44
C GLY A 760 -54.02 33.29 5.31
N LEU A 761 -54.39 32.91 4.08
CA LEU A 761 -54.86 31.56 3.76
C LEU A 761 -53.74 30.73 3.12
N ILE A 762 -53.28 29.69 3.83
CA ILE A 762 -52.29 28.73 3.36
C ILE A 762 -53.04 27.52 2.79
N TRP A 763 -53.13 27.46 1.46
CA TRP A 763 -53.90 26.46 0.75
C TRP A 763 -53.06 25.23 0.42
N LEU A 764 -53.44 24.07 0.95
CA LEU A 764 -52.79 22.79 0.65
C LEU A 764 -53.32 22.20 -0.67
N GLY A 765 -52.75 22.66 -1.79
CA GLY A 765 -53.16 22.26 -3.15
C GLY A 765 -52.02 22.30 -4.15
N GLU A 766 -52.33 21.98 -5.42
CA GLU A 766 -51.35 22.00 -6.52
C GLU A 766 -51.32 23.37 -7.21
N SER A 767 -50.31 23.64 -8.06
CA SER A 767 -50.13 24.95 -8.71
C SER A 767 -51.35 25.44 -9.50
N GLU A 768 -52.19 24.51 -9.99
CA GLU A 768 -53.44 24.80 -10.70
C GLU A 768 -54.51 25.43 -9.79
N SER A 769 -54.42 25.21 -8.47
CA SER A 769 -55.32 25.77 -7.45
C SER A 769 -55.10 27.26 -7.17
N GLU A 770 -54.07 27.90 -7.75
CA GLU A 770 -53.76 29.32 -7.51
C GLU A 770 -54.91 30.23 -7.93
N LYS A 771 -55.57 29.94 -9.06
CA LYS A 771 -56.71 30.75 -9.54
C LYS A 771 -57.90 30.69 -8.58
N ASP A 772 -58.17 29.51 -8.02
CA ASP A 772 -59.26 29.30 -7.07
C ASP A 772 -58.94 29.97 -5.73
N LEU A 773 -57.69 29.89 -5.27
CA LEU A 773 -57.25 30.59 -4.08
C LEU A 773 -57.40 32.11 -4.22
N GLN A 774 -56.96 32.70 -5.33
CA GLN A 774 -57.09 34.15 -5.54
C GLN A 774 -58.56 34.60 -5.57
N LYS A 775 -59.47 33.75 -6.08
CA LYS A 775 -60.91 33.99 -6.02
C LYS A 775 -61.40 34.00 -4.56
N LEU A 776 -61.00 33.03 -3.74
CA LEU A 776 -61.36 32.95 -2.33
C LEU A 776 -60.81 34.12 -1.51
N VAL A 777 -59.53 34.46 -1.70
CA VAL A 777 -58.89 35.60 -1.05
C VAL A 777 -59.69 36.88 -1.29
N LYS A 778 -60.06 37.15 -2.55
CA LYS A 778 -60.86 38.33 -2.93
C LYS A 778 -62.30 38.26 -2.44
N GLU A 779 -62.92 37.09 -2.50
CA GLU A 779 -64.31 36.88 -2.11
C GLU A 779 -64.52 37.11 -0.62
N TYR A 780 -63.72 36.44 0.21
CA TYR A 780 -63.81 36.46 1.66
C TYR A 780 -63.07 37.64 2.30
N GLY A 781 -62.05 38.19 1.63
CA GLY A 781 -61.29 39.33 2.14
C GLY A 781 -60.06 38.94 2.99
N TYR A 782 -59.39 37.84 2.64
CA TYR A 782 -58.07 37.54 3.20
C TYR A 782 -57.05 38.59 2.72
N ASP A 783 -56.04 38.90 3.54
CA ASP A 783 -55.01 39.88 3.17
C ASP A 783 -54.01 39.27 2.17
N PHE A 784 -53.76 37.96 2.27
CA PHE A 784 -53.01 37.19 1.27
C PHE A 784 -53.41 35.71 1.24
N GLY A 785 -53.08 35.02 0.16
CA GLY A 785 -53.21 33.56 0.05
C GLY A 785 -52.01 32.98 -0.68
N ILE A 786 -51.55 31.81 -0.24
CA ILE A 786 -50.42 31.09 -0.86
C ILE A 786 -50.77 29.61 -1.02
N VAL A 787 -50.62 29.09 -2.24
CA VAL A 787 -50.70 27.66 -2.51
C VAL A 787 -49.37 26.97 -2.16
N MET A 788 -49.46 25.96 -1.30
CA MET A 788 -48.33 25.11 -0.94
C MET A 788 -48.62 23.66 -1.31
N PRO A 789 -47.75 23.01 -2.13
CA PRO A 789 -47.97 21.65 -2.57
C PRO A 789 -47.84 20.69 -1.40
N ALA A 790 -48.92 19.96 -1.13
CA ALA A 790 -48.92 18.86 -0.17
C ALA A 790 -48.10 17.64 -0.67
N ILE A 791 -47.80 17.58 -1.98
CA ILE A 791 -47.00 16.53 -2.60
C ILE A 791 -45.97 17.18 -3.52
N LYS A 792 -44.68 16.92 -3.29
CA LYS A 792 -43.61 17.33 -4.22
C LYS A 792 -43.64 16.42 -5.45
N PRO A 793 -43.86 16.92 -6.67
CA PRO A 793 -43.74 16.08 -7.87
C PRO A 793 -42.30 15.60 -8.00
N SER A 794 -42.10 14.30 -8.22
CA SER A 794 -40.80 13.62 -8.25
C SER A 794 -39.78 14.20 -9.25
N SER A 795 -40.21 15.08 -10.15
CA SER A 795 -39.45 15.63 -11.27
C SER A 795 -39.28 17.15 -11.26
N SER A 796 -39.62 17.88 -10.18
CA SER A 796 -39.54 19.35 -10.16
C SER A 796 -38.50 19.91 -9.17
N ARG A 797 -37.88 21.05 -9.51
CA ARG A 797 -37.08 21.89 -8.58
C ARG A 797 -37.95 22.59 -7.52
N GLU A 798 -39.24 22.25 -7.42
CA GLU A 798 -40.15 22.94 -6.51
C GLU A 798 -39.86 22.60 -5.06
N LYS A 799 -40.00 23.63 -4.21
CA LYS A 799 -39.88 23.52 -2.76
C LYS A 799 -41.06 22.74 -2.19
N ASN A 800 -40.80 21.83 -1.26
CA ASN A 800 -41.84 21.11 -0.52
C ASN A 800 -42.61 22.05 0.42
N PHE A 801 -43.70 21.56 1.03
CA PHE A 801 -44.53 22.34 1.95
C PHE A 801 -43.72 23.02 3.06
N ALA A 802 -42.86 22.27 3.75
CA ALA A 802 -42.07 22.80 4.87
C ALA A 802 -41.04 23.86 4.42
N GLU A 803 -40.41 23.68 3.25
CA GLU A 803 -39.51 24.66 2.64
C GLU A 803 -40.24 25.96 2.26
N LYS A 804 -41.42 25.86 1.62
CA LYS A 804 -42.24 27.03 1.27
C LYS A 804 -42.77 27.76 2.50
N LEU A 805 -43.17 27.03 3.54
CA LEU A 805 -43.63 27.62 4.78
C LEU A 805 -42.51 28.34 5.53
N ALA A 806 -41.30 27.77 5.53
CA ALA A 806 -40.11 28.40 6.09
C ALA A 806 -39.77 29.70 5.33
N ASP A 807 -39.82 29.69 4.00
CA ASP A 807 -39.63 30.90 3.18
C ASP A 807 -40.71 31.95 3.43
N LEU A 808 -41.96 31.53 3.59
CA LEU A 808 -43.06 32.44 3.91
C LEU A 808 -42.81 33.16 5.23
N LEU A 809 -42.43 32.42 6.28
CA LEU A 809 -42.19 33.02 7.58
C LEU A 809 -41.00 34.00 7.53
N GLU A 810 -39.92 33.65 6.84
CA GLU A 810 -38.81 34.59 6.60
C GLU A 810 -39.30 35.85 5.86
N ASN A 811 -40.12 35.69 4.81
CA ASN A 811 -40.60 36.81 4.02
C ASN A 811 -41.53 37.74 4.82
N ILE A 812 -42.44 37.17 5.61
CA ILE A 812 -43.36 37.92 6.48
C ILE A 812 -42.56 38.76 7.48
N VAL A 813 -41.55 38.18 8.11
CA VAL A 813 -40.73 38.89 9.10
C VAL A 813 -39.83 39.95 8.45
N LYS A 814 -39.35 39.70 7.23
CA LYS A 814 -38.47 40.64 6.50
C LYS A 814 -39.23 41.80 5.87
N TYR A 815 -40.44 41.54 5.38
CA TYR A 815 -41.28 42.49 4.65
C TYR A 815 -42.73 42.45 5.16
N PRO A 816 -42.98 42.77 6.44
CA PRO A 816 -44.30 42.63 7.04
C PRO A 816 -45.36 43.47 6.32
N GLU A 817 -44.99 44.63 5.76
CA GLU A 817 -45.90 45.54 5.04
C GLU A 817 -46.37 45.04 3.68
N LYS A 818 -45.71 44.01 3.11
CA LYS A 818 -46.11 43.40 1.84
C LYS A 818 -47.38 42.56 1.98
N TYR A 819 -47.58 41.99 3.16
CA TYR A 819 -48.71 41.15 3.54
C TYR A 819 -49.76 42.01 4.26
#